data_AF-A0A914I0G5-F1
#
_entry.id   AF-A0A914I0G5-F1
#
_cell.length_a   1.000
_cell.length_b   1.000
_cell.length_c   1.000
_cell.angle_alpha   90.00
_cell.angle_beta   90.00
_cell.angle_gamma   90.00
#
_symmetry.space_group_name_H-M   'P 1'
#
loop_
_entity.id
_entity.type
_entity.pdbx_description
1 polymer ?
#
loop_
_entity_poly.entity_id
_entity_poly.type
_entity_poly.pdbx_seq_one_letter_code
_entity_poly.pdbx_strand_id
1 'polypeptide(L)'
;MPGIVVTVVMKPNEHAFDHALVNHLMIKPDISKPRWDQSTFDGRARHFFAVVNPLNVLASGSELENSRKIVLDYRKGKCSANLTVAQLWHAKHLYDSAFHPHTGEKVMLIGRMSAQVPCNTLITGGMLSFYKSTPAVVGWQFINQTFNAIVNYSNRSGDSLSKGQLLQAYCLATGGAMSVALGLNHVATKMPPIWGRLVPFAAVAFANCVNIPMMRRKEFVDGVEVMDENGVPLGKSRKLAWWAIPQVVISRIGMAVPGMVCIPMLINRLDRYKWFCARPWLSPVLQTALCGLILTFSTPLCCALFPQLSSVKVAQLEPELKNRIYQQYAGADNDGTQTVPELVFYNKGLLALSLKSASSARTFQIGDIGGKEHNGNHSPTDGQQSVAKLMGQLAKKGLNLVLNLGDNFYENGVTEKDVEERFKTNFLKVFGTVGSETVPWYTIAGNRDYKADGANISPQIEKTTGKWTFPAPYYVIHYNFGTKARRVAVRFVMIDTVILCGQNRKVFRNLKESPVEKVEASEKHFEWLIKQLHLAEEGVDFLFVAGHYPLYLTDGDRSFSCAKRLQELFLHHRVSAYFSGHEHNLKYLSIKGDVPRIVSGAGSRMESAIYENHVPKEFGEQLRFGYPDSIEVKQNGKIVEDKHLGGGFVAMEIDEETMEADIKFYAAGIDHSQLHKMASPQPDLQHIFQTVDRDRSGQISADELQQALSNGTWKPFNPETCRMMISMFDSNNDGGINLQEFRSLWDYINDWTRTFRSFDRDSSGNIDRDELVNALTQFGYRLSGPFYDMLMRKFDRTHIGHINFDDFIQLCVVLQTLTAAFREKDTDRDGWIRIYYEEFLAMVFSLKMAMMEAR
;
A
#
# COMPACT_ATOMS: atom_id res chain seq x y z
N MET A 1 3.36 -33.64 -3.53
CA MET A 1 3.43 -32.45 -4.40
C MET A 1 4.39 -31.48 -3.71
N PRO A 2 5.58 -31.16 -4.26
CA PRO A 2 6.66 -30.58 -3.43
C PRO A 2 6.46 -29.12 -3.04
N GLY A 3 6.08 -28.91 -1.78
CA GLY A 3 6.08 -27.62 -1.08
C GLY A 3 4.91 -27.48 -0.10
N ILE A 4 5.19 -27.58 1.21
CA ILE A 4 4.28 -27.02 2.22
C ILE A 4 4.37 -25.49 2.09
N VAL A 5 3.24 -24.83 1.87
CA VAL A 5 3.16 -23.38 1.69
C VAL A 5 2.54 -22.74 2.92
N VAL A 6 3.39 -22.19 3.79
CA VAL A 6 2.94 -21.21 4.79
C VAL A 6 2.79 -19.87 4.08
N THR A 7 1.63 -19.24 4.21
CA THR A 7 1.34 -17.90 3.67
C THR A 7 1.26 -16.87 4.80
N VAL A 8 1.85 -15.69 4.59
CA VAL A 8 1.80 -14.52 5.47
C VAL A 8 1.46 -13.28 4.65
N VAL A 9 0.50 -12.49 5.11
CA VAL A 9 0.02 -11.27 4.47
C VAL A 9 0.51 -10.03 5.25
N MET A 10 1.08 -9.05 4.57
CA MET A 10 1.57 -7.79 5.18
C MET A 10 0.97 -6.54 4.53
N LYS A 11 0.89 -5.43 5.28
CA LYS A 11 0.35 -4.12 4.83
C LYS A 11 1.33 -2.97 5.12
N PRO A 12 1.24 -1.84 4.38
CA PRO A 12 2.00 -0.62 4.67
C PRO A 12 1.80 -0.11 6.09
N ASN A 13 2.90 0.31 6.73
CA ASN A 13 2.96 0.49 8.19
C ASN A 13 2.57 1.92 8.62
N GLU A 14 1.29 2.28 8.47
CA GLU A 14 0.78 3.62 8.81
C GLU A 14 0.55 3.84 10.32
N HIS A 15 0.10 2.83 11.08
CA HIS A 15 -0.56 3.07 12.39
C HIS A 15 0.34 3.14 13.63
N ALA A 16 1.49 2.46 13.68
CA ALA A 16 2.31 2.40 14.90
C ALA A 16 2.95 3.77 15.27
N PHE A 17 3.32 4.56 14.25
CA PHE A 17 4.10 5.78 14.42
C PHE A 17 3.30 6.97 14.99
N ASP A 18 2.00 7.07 14.70
CA ASP A 18 1.18 8.22 15.09
C ASP A 18 0.98 8.32 16.62
N HIS A 19 1.11 7.19 17.32
CA HIS A 19 1.07 7.11 18.80
C HIS A 19 2.44 7.31 19.46
N ALA A 20 3.54 7.37 18.71
CA ALA A 20 4.87 7.55 19.28
C ALA A 20 5.05 8.95 19.91
N LEU A 21 5.79 9.00 21.01
CA LEU A 21 6.11 10.25 21.72
C LEU A 21 7.31 10.95 21.06
N VAL A 22 7.12 12.23 20.70
CA VAL A 22 8.04 13.01 19.86
C VAL A 22 9.36 13.34 20.56
N ASN A 23 9.41 13.28 21.89
CA ASN A 23 10.64 13.39 22.68
C ASN A 23 11.48 12.10 22.71
N HIS A 24 10.92 10.94 22.37
CA HIS A 24 11.61 9.65 22.31
C HIS A 24 12.11 9.31 20.88
N LEU A 25 11.79 10.14 19.89
CA LEU A 25 12.27 10.01 18.52
C LEU A 25 13.65 10.66 18.35
N MET A 26 14.64 9.88 17.89
CA MET A 26 15.98 10.39 17.55
C MET A 26 15.93 11.38 16.38
N ILE A 27 15.20 11.05 15.31
CA ILE A 27 14.83 11.99 14.24
C ILE A 27 13.42 12.51 14.52
N LYS A 28 13.30 13.83 14.70
CA LYS A 28 12.05 14.51 15.00
C LYS A 28 11.30 14.88 13.70
N PRO A 29 9.98 14.62 13.57
CA PRO A 29 9.21 14.91 12.35
C PRO A 29 9.37 16.34 11.81
N ASP A 30 9.70 16.50 10.53
CA ASP A 30 9.88 17.83 9.92
C ASP A 30 8.52 18.50 9.61
N ILE A 31 8.14 19.48 10.43
CA ILE A 31 6.93 20.30 10.25
C ILE A 31 7.14 21.56 9.38
N SER A 32 8.30 21.69 8.73
CA SER A 32 8.52 22.64 7.64
C SER A 32 7.87 22.14 6.35
N LYS A 33 8.05 20.84 6.03
CA LYS A 33 7.37 20.13 4.93
C LYS A 33 5.87 19.85 5.23
N PRO A 34 5.06 19.55 4.20
CA PRO A 34 3.73 18.92 4.36
C PRO A 34 3.84 17.47 4.89
N ARG A 35 2.79 16.99 5.58
CA ARG A 35 2.76 15.64 6.20
C ARG A 35 2.84 14.48 5.19
N TRP A 36 2.26 14.69 4.03
CA TRP A 36 2.13 13.70 2.96
C TRP A 36 2.82 14.23 1.72
N ASP A 37 3.40 13.34 0.91
CA ASP A 37 4.05 13.71 -0.33
C ASP A 37 3.13 14.55 -1.24
N GLN A 38 3.67 15.61 -1.83
CA GLN A 38 2.94 16.49 -2.75
C GLN A 38 3.15 16.12 -4.24
N SER A 39 3.98 15.12 -4.56
CA SER A 39 4.14 14.57 -5.92
C SER A 39 2.96 13.66 -6.32
N THR A 40 2.45 12.86 -5.38
CA THR A 40 1.28 11.99 -5.56
C THR A 40 -0.05 12.74 -5.44
N PHE A 41 -1.08 12.28 -6.16
CA PHE A 41 -2.43 12.86 -6.06
C PHE A 41 -3.05 12.61 -4.68
N ASP A 42 -2.88 11.42 -4.11
CA ASP A 42 -3.43 11.08 -2.79
C ASP A 42 -2.81 11.93 -1.66
N GLY A 43 -1.48 12.06 -1.61
CA GLY A 43 -0.83 12.89 -0.59
C GLY A 43 -1.19 14.39 -0.67
N ARG A 44 -1.43 14.91 -1.88
CA ARG A 44 -2.06 16.24 -2.05
C ARG A 44 -3.51 16.27 -1.60
N ALA A 45 -4.31 15.25 -1.92
CA ALA A 45 -5.70 15.17 -1.48
C ALA A 45 -5.77 15.16 0.05
N ARG A 46 -5.04 14.28 0.74
CA ARG A 46 -4.94 14.25 2.21
C ARG A 46 -4.50 15.61 2.78
N HIS A 47 -3.50 16.27 2.18
CA HIS A 47 -3.06 17.60 2.58
C HIS A 47 -4.17 18.66 2.47
N PHE A 48 -4.85 18.76 1.32
CA PHE A 48 -5.91 19.74 1.14
C PHE A 48 -7.18 19.40 1.94
N PHE A 49 -7.52 18.12 2.14
CA PHE A 49 -8.60 17.72 3.05
C PHE A 49 -8.30 18.15 4.49
N ALA A 50 -7.04 18.10 4.96
CA ALA A 50 -6.66 18.57 6.29
C ALA A 50 -6.67 20.11 6.45
N VAL A 51 -6.17 20.85 5.45
CA VAL A 51 -6.02 22.32 5.51
C VAL A 51 -7.33 23.06 5.18
N VAL A 52 -8.14 22.53 4.26
CA VAL A 52 -9.43 23.11 3.82
C VAL A 52 -10.60 22.51 4.63
N ASN A 53 -10.33 21.71 5.66
CA ASN A 53 -11.37 21.10 6.51
C ASN A 53 -12.30 22.18 7.09
N PRO A 54 -13.62 22.16 6.78
CA PRO A 54 -14.56 23.17 7.27
C PRO A 54 -14.71 23.14 8.80
N LEU A 55 -14.42 22.02 9.46
CA LEU A 55 -14.47 21.91 10.91
C LEU A 55 -13.41 22.79 11.60
N ASN A 56 -12.28 23.08 10.93
CA ASN A 56 -11.24 23.97 11.47
C ASN A 56 -11.72 25.44 11.62
N VAL A 57 -12.89 25.80 11.06
CA VAL A 57 -13.54 27.10 11.29
C VAL A 57 -14.13 27.20 12.71
N LEU A 58 -14.52 26.06 13.30
CA LEU A 58 -15.14 25.98 14.63
C LEU A 58 -14.13 26.05 15.79
N ALA A 59 -12.83 25.89 15.50
CA ALA A 59 -11.78 25.89 16.51
C ALA A 59 -11.69 27.22 17.28
N SER A 60 -11.69 27.12 18.61
CA SER A 60 -11.72 28.26 19.53
C SER A 60 -10.44 29.10 19.47
N GLY A 61 -10.53 30.34 19.98
CA GLY A 61 -9.37 31.23 20.09
C GLY A 61 -8.18 30.60 20.82
N SER A 62 -8.48 29.80 21.85
CA SER A 62 -7.55 29.03 22.69
C SER A 62 -6.90 27.83 21.99
N GLU A 63 -7.66 27.03 21.24
CA GLU A 63 -7.11 25.86 20.52
C GLU A 63 -6.15 26.29 19.40
N LEU A 64 -6.49 27.39 18.72
CA LEU A 64 -5.62 28.00 17.70
C LEU A 64 -4.30 28.49 18.32
N GLU A 65 -4.33 29.13 19.49
CA GLU A 65 -3.11 29.64 20.12
C GLU A 65 -2.28 28.52 20.80
N ASN A 66 -2.93 27.48 21.34
CA ASN A 66 -2.24 26.28 21.82
C ASN A 66 -1.53 25.55 20.67
N SER A 67 -2.19 25.39 19.52
CA SER A 67 -1.60 24.78 18.33
C SER A 67 -0.44 25.61 17.78
N ARG A 68 -0.59 26.96 17.74
CA ARG A 68 0.50 27.89 17.45
C ARG A 68 1.67 27.75 18.42
N LYS A 69 1.40 27.63 19.71
CA LYS A 69 2.45 27.40 20.72
C LYS A 69 3.19 26.10 20.46
N ILE A 70 2.48 24.97 20.27
CA ILE A 70 3.09 23.66 19.96
C ILE A 70 3.99 23.76 18.72
N VAL A 71 3.50 24.34 17.62
CA VAL A 71 4.28 24.51 16.37
C VAL A 71 5.50 25.42 16.56
N LEU A 72 5.37 26.54 17.29
CA LEU A 72 6.46 27.51 17.46
C LEU A 72 7.49 27.08 18.50
N ASP A 73 7.10 26.39 19.57
CA ASP A 73 8.04 25.82 20.54
C ASP A 73 8.79 24.64 19.91
N TYR A 74 8.11 23.79 19.12
CA TYR A 74 8.74 22.70 18.39
C TYR A 74 9.74 23.19 17.34
N ARG A 75 9.41 24.24 16.57
CA ARG A 75 10.36 24.92 15.66
C ARG A 75 11.57 25.53 16.38
N LYS A 76 11.50 25.73 17.70
CA LYS A 76 12.61 26.16 18.58
C LYS A 76 13.26 24.98 19.32
N GLY A 77 13.01 23.75 18.87
CA GLY A 77 13.55 22.50 19.46
C GLY A 77 12.87 22.04 20.75
N LYS A 78 11.96 22.83 21.32
CA LYS A 78 11.27 22.53 22.59
C LYS A 78 10.10 21.57 22.34
N CYS A 79 10.09 20.43 23.01
CA CYS A 79 9.03 19.43 22.91
C CYS A 79 8.52 19.06 24.30
N SER A 80 7.22 18.79 24.42
CA SER A 80 6.62 18.28 25.66
C SER A 80 6.80 16.77 25.74
N ALA A 81 7.10 16.23 26.92
CA ALA A 81 7.34 14.80 27.13
C ALA A 81 6.14 13.90 26.73
N ASN A 82 4.93 14.45 26.72
CA ASN A 82 3.70 13.72 26.41
C ASN A 82 3.14 14.05 25.01
N LEU A 83 3.89 14.75 24.13
CA LEU A 83 3.43 15.11 22.79
C LEU A 83 3.59 13.92 21.84
N THR A 84 2.48 13.41 21.29
CA THR A 84 2.52 12.38 20.24
C THR A 84 2.70 12.97 18.84
N VAL A 85 3.15 12.14 17.90
CA VAL A 85 3.25 12.49 16.48
C VAL A 85 1.90 12.97 15.92
N ALA A 86 0.80 12.26 16.23
CA ALA A 86 -0.54 12.66 15.79
C ALA A 86 -0.95 14.04 16.30
N GLN A 87 -0.65 14.36 17.57
CA GLN A 87 -0.93 15.67 18.16
C GLN A 87 -0.08 16.79 17.53
N LEU A 88 1.20 16.54 17.25
CA LEU A 88 2.08 17.48 16.56
C LEU A 88 1.55 17.83 15.15
N TRP A 89 1.16 16.82 14.36
CA TRP A 89 0.60 17.04 13.03
C TRP A 89 -0.79 17.69 13.06
N HIS A 90 -1.65 17.33 14.03
CA HIS A 90 -2.93 18.01 14.23
C HIS A 90 -2.73 19.51 14.54
N ALA A 91 -1.82 19.83 15.47
CA ALA A 91 -1.46 21.22 15.78
C ALA A 91 -0.89 21.96 14.56
N LYS A 92 -0.06 21.31 13.73
CA LYS A 92 0.42 21.89 12.46
C LYS A 92 -0.73 22.15 11.49
N HIS A 93 -1.61 21.18 11.23
CA HIS A 93 -2.73 21.36 10.30
C HIS A 93 -3.67 22.49 10.74
N LEU A 94 -3.94 22.59 12.05
CA LEU A 94 -4.77 23.68 12.58
C LEU A 94 -4.06 25.04 12.47
N TYR A 95 -2.75 25.09 12.76
CA TYR A 95 -1.92 26.29 12.56
C TYR A 95 -1.88 26.75 11.08
N ASP A 96 -1.52 25.85 10.16
CA ASP A 96 -1.41 26.13 8.72
C ASP A 96 -2.78 26.56 8.11
N SER A 97 -3.91 26.18 8.74
CA SER A 97 -5.26 26.61 8.30
C SER A 97 -5.67 28.01 8.79
N ALA A 98 -4.97 28.58 9.78
CA ALA A 98 -5.42 29.76 10.53
C ALA A 98 -4.38 30.88 10.70
N PHE A 99 -3.10 30.63 10.40
CA PHE A 99 -2.02 31.61 10.49
C PHE A 99 -1.26 31.73 9.16
N HIS A 100 -0.83 32.94 8.81
CA HIS A 100 -0.19 33.22 7.53
C HIS A 100 1.24 32.63 7.48
N PRO A 101 1.63 31.86 6.45
CA PRO A 101 2.91 31.13 6.43
C PRO A 101 4.15 31.99 6.71
N HIS A 102 4.26 33.16 6.08
CA HIS A 102 5.41 34.06 6.23
C HIS A 102 5.38 34.97 7.47
N THR A 103 4.25 35.61 7.80
CA THR A 103 4.19 36.58 8.92
C THR A 103 3.88 35.94 10.27
N GLY A 104 3.33 34.72 10.30
CA GLY A 104 2.89 34.05 11.53
C GLY A 104 1.70 34.72 12.24
N GLU A 105 1.05 35.67 11.56
CA GLU A 105 -0.13 36.40 12.04
C GLU A 105 -1.42 35.61 11.83
N LYS A 106 -2.42 35.85 12.67
CA LYS A 106 -3.71 35.15 12.65
C LYS A 106 -4.58 35.67 11.49
N VAL A 107 -4.94 34.78 10.57
CA VAL A 107 -5.77 35.11 9.42
C VAL A 107 -7.21 35.35 9.86
N MET A 108 -7.80 36.45 9.36
CA MET A 108 -9.22 36.79 9.55
C MET A 108 -10.11 35.61 9.16
N LEU A 109 -11.13 35.29 9.96
CA LEU A 109 -11.91 34.04 9.85
C LEU A 109 -12.36 33.72 8.41
N ILE A 110 -12.97 34.70 7.73
CA ILE A 110 -13.49 34.59 6.35
C ILE A 110 -12.37 34.39 5.32
N GLY A 111 -11.15 34.84 5.61
CA GLY A 111 -9.98 34.69 4.74
C GLY A 111 -9.24 33.35 4.87
N ARG A 112 -9.61 32.47 5.82
CA ARG A 112 -8.93 31.18 6.03
C ARG A 112 -9.21 30.17 4.92
N MET A 113 -8.28 29.24 4.68
CA MET A 113 -8.48 28.12 3.76
C MET A 113 -9.69 27.26 4.17
N SER A 114 -9.86 27.00 5.47
CA SER A 114 -11.01 26.25 6.01
C SER A 114 -12.36 26.97 5.84
N ALA A 115 -12.38 28.30 5.70
CA ALA A 115 -13.60 29.06 5.44
C ALA A 115 -14.05 29.01 3.97
N GLN A 116 -13.22 28.53 3.04
CA GLN A 116 -13.58 28.48 1.61
C GLN A 116 -14.83 27.64 1.35
N VAL A 117 -14.96 26.45 1.96
CA VAL A 117 -16.13 25.59 1.78
C VAL A 117 -17.41 26.23 2.34
N PRO A 118 -17.53 26.61 3.63
CA PRO A 118 -18.78 27.15 4.17
C PRO A 118 -19.18 28.49 3.56
N CYS A 119 -18.24 29.39 3.28
CA CYS A 119 -18.58 30.67 2.63
C CYS A 119 -19.00 30.49 1.17
N ASN A 120 -18.29 29.69 0.37
CA ASN A 120 -18.73 29.39 -1.00
C ASN A 120 -20.05 28.62 -1.05
N THR A 121 -20.37 27.81 -0.02
CA THR A 121 -21.67 27.13 0.11
C THR A 121 -22.81 28.14 0.19
N LEU A 122 -22.71 29.13 1.08
CA LEU A 122 -23.73 30.17 1.23
C LEU A 122 -23.84 31.07 0.00
N ILE A 123 -22.69 31.50 -0.55
CA ILE A 123 -22.64 32.39 -1.72
C ILE A 123 -23.18 31.68 -2.97
N THR A 124 -22.81 30.42 -3.20
CA THR A 124 -23.31 29.64 -4.33
C THR A 124 -24.77 29.25 -4.15
N GLY A 125 -25.19 28.81 -2.96
CA GLY A 125 -26.60 28.57 -2.64
C GLY A 125 -27.48 29.79 -2.92
N GLY A 126 -26.99 30.99 -2.56
CA GLY A 126 -27.61 32.27 -2.91
C GLY A 126 -27.67 32.55 -4.41
N MET A 127 -26.55 32.34 -5.12
CA MET A 127 -26.45 32.49 -6.59
C MET A 127 -27.27 31.47 -7.39
N LEU A 128 -27.64 30.32 -6.84
CA LEU A 128 -28.53 29.37 -7.49
C LEU A 128 -30.02 29.64 -7.15
N SER A 129 -30.29 30.13 -5.94
CA SER A 129 -31.66 30.33 -5.43
C SER A 129 -32.32 31.66 -5.81
N PHE A 130 -31.58 32.76 -5.70
CA PHE A 130 -32.12 34.13 -5.68
C PHE A 130 -31.69 35.00 -6.87
N TYR A 131 -30.89 34.45 -7.79
CA TYR A 131 -30.29 35.12 -8.94
C TYR A 131 -31.31 35.34 -10.08
N LYS A 132 -32.42 36.03 -9.77
CA LYS A 132 -33.59 36.18 -10.65
C LYS A 132 -33.87 37.62 -11.08
N SER A 133 -33.44 38.61 -10.28
CA SER A 133 -33.62 40.03 -10.57
C SER A 133 -32.28 40.75 -10.71
N THR A 134 -32.22 41.81 -11.51
CA THR A 134 -31.01 42.60 -11.74
C THR A 134 -30.30 43.04 -10.45
N PRO A 135 -30.98 43.55 -9.40
CA PRO A 135 -30.33 43.88 -8.14
C PRO A 135 -29.75 42.67 -7.41
N ALA A 136 -30.40 41.51 -7.46
CA ALA A 136 -29.89 40.28 -6.85
C ALA A 136 -28.68 39.72 -7.60
N VAL A 137 -28.67 39.79 -8.94
CA VAL A 137 -27.52 39.41 -9.78
C VAL A 137 -26.30 40.26 -9.42
N VAL A 138 -26.47 41.58 -9.34
CA VAL A 138 -25.39 42.51 -8.94
C VAL A 138 -24.94 42.25 -7.50
N GLY A 139 -25.87 42.13 -6.55
CA GLY A 139 -25.57 41.89 -5.14
C GLY A 139 -24.79 40.60 -4.88
N TRP A 140 -25.25 39.47 -5.45
CA TRP A 140 -24.56 38.18 -5.26
C TRP A 140 -23.20 38.13 -5.96
N GLN A 141 -23.05 38.73 -7.15
CA GLN A 141 -21.72 38.84 -7.77
C GLN A 141 -20.77 39.75 -6.98
N PHE A 142 -21.25 40.87 -6.43
CA PHE A 142 -20.46 41.74 -5.55
C PHE A 142 -19.98 40.99 -4.31
N ILE A 143 -20.86 40.26 -3.62
CA ILE A 143 -20.52 39.42 -2.45
C ILE A 143 -19.48 38.36 -2.83
N ASN A 144 -19.69 37.67 -3.96
CA ASN A 144 -18.79 36.64 -4.46
C ASN A 144 -17.38 37.18 -4.78
N GLN A 145 -17.26 38.30 -5.50
CA GLN A 145 -15.95 38.88 -5.78
C GLN A 145 -15.30 39.48 -4.53
N THR A 146 -16.09 40.04 -3.59
CA THR A 146 -15.59 40.52 -2.29
C THR A 146 -14.98 39.37 -1.49
N PHE A 147 -15.66 38.23 -1.40
CA PHE A 147 -15.17 37.04 -0.72
C PHE A 147 -13.88 36.50 -1.36
N ASN A 148 -13.85 36.35 -2.69
CA ASN A 148 -12.64 35.89 -3.40
C ASN A 148 -11.47 36.87 -3.22
N ALA A 149 -11.71 38.18 -3.25
CA ALA A 149 -10.66 39.18 -2.98
C ALA A 149 -10.12 39.09 -1.54
N ILE A 150 -10.98 38.87 -0.53
CA ILE A 150 -10.58 38.65 0.87
C ILE A 150 -9.72 37.39 1.01
N VAL A 151 -10.16 36.27 0.44
CA VAL A 151 -9.41 35.00 0.47
C VAL A 151 -8.05 35.14 -0.21
N ASN A 152 -8.01 35.77 -1.40
CA ASN A 152 -6.76 35.92 -2.15
C ASN A 152 -5.80 36.92 -1.50
N TYR A 153 -6.30 37.99 -0.87
CA TYR A 153 -5.49 38.89 -0.05
C TYR A 153 -4.89 38.16 1.16
N SER A 154 -5.66 37.26 1.78
CA SER A 154 -5.30 36.57 3.02
C SER A 154 -4.30 35.42 2.82
N ASN A 155 -4.28 34.78 1.65
CA ASN A 155 -3.45 33.61 1.34
C ASN A 155 -2.40 33.90 0.24
N ARG A 156 -1.83 35.11 0.25
CA ARG A 156 -0.86 35.57 -0.75
C ARG A 156 0.56 35.06 -0.47
N SER A 157 1.28 34.66 -1.52
CA SER A 157 2.69 34.29 -1.46
C SER A 157 3.60 35.48 -1.77
N GLY A 158 4.53 35.81 -0.86
CA GLY A 158 5.57 36.81 -1.10
C GLY A 158 5.14 38.28 -1.06
N ASP A 159 6.05 39.15 -1.51
CA ASP A 159 6.05 40.58 -1.23
C ASP A 159 4.77 41.32 -1.63
N SER A 160 4.36 42.23 -0.73
CA SER A 160 3.10 42.96 -0.78
C SER A 160 2.74 43.44 -2.19
N LEU A 161 1.60 42.95 -2.68
CA LEU A 161 0.86 43.59 -3.76
C LEU A 161 0.54 45.03 -3.34
N SER A 162 0.72 45.98 -4.25
CA SER A 162 0.30 47.36 -3.98
C SER A 162 -1.21 47.39 -3.78
N LYS A 163 -1.69 48.20 -2.83
CA LYS A 163 -3.14 48.37 -2.56
C LYS A 163 -3.91 48.74 -3.84
N GLY A 164 -3.28 49.51 -4.74
CA GLY A 164 -3.83 49.86 -6.05
C GLY A 164 -3.92 48.67 -7.04
N GLN A 165 -3.00 47.72 -6.99
CA GLN A 165 -3.05 46.50 -7.83
C GLN A 165 -4.18 45.57 -7.38
N LEU A 166 -4.34 45.38 -6.07
CA LEU A 166 -5.45 44.62 -5.50
C LEU A 166 -6.81 45.25 -5.85
N LEU A 167 -6.92 46.57 -5.71
CA LEU A 167 -8.12 47.33 -6.08
C LEU A 167 -8.40 47.24 -7.58
N GLN A 168 -7.39 47.34 -8.45
CA GLN A 168 -7.54 47.20 -9.89
C GLN A 168 -8.04 45.80 -10.28
N ALA A 169 -7.46 44.73 -9.71
CA ALA A 169 -7.90 43.36 -9.94
C ALA A 169 -9.34 43.14 -9.46
N TYR A 170 -9.69 43.65 -8.28
CA TYR A 170 -11.05 43.58 -7.73
C TYR A 170 -12.07 44.31 -8.62
N CYS A 171 -11.80 45.55 -9.02
CA CYS A 171 -12.71 46.34 -9.87
C CYS A 171 -12.92 45.68 -11.25
N LEU A 172 -11.86 45.15 -11.88
CA LEU A 172 -11.96 44.48 -13.18
C LEU A 172 -12.67 43.13 -13.09
N ALA A 173 -12.38 42.31 -12.06
CA ALA A 173 -13.10 41.06 -11.84
C ALA A 173 -14.60 41.31 -11.55
N THR A 174 -14.92 42.33 -10.74
CA THR A 174 -16.30 42.68 -10.38
C THR A 174 -17.09 43.26 -11.55
N GLY A 175 -16.54 44.27 -12.24
CA GLY A 175 -17.19 44.85 -13.42
C GLY A 175 -17.33 43.85 -14.58
N GLY A 176 -16.32 43.00 -14.77
CA GLY A 176 -16.35 41.91 -15.75
C GLY A 176 -17.40 40.85 -15.44
N ALA A 177 -17.42 40.34 -14.20
CA ALA A 177 -18.41 39.37 -13.75
C ALA A 177 -19.85 39.91 -13.86
N MET A 178 -20.07 41.17 -13.47
CA MET A 178 -21.37 41.84 -13.60
C MET A 178 -21.78 42.02 -15.07
N SER A 179 -20.84 42.44 -15.95
CA SER A 179 -21.14 42.62 -17.38
C SER A 179 -21.54 41.30 -18.05
N VAL A 180 -20.79 40.22 -17.79
CA VAL A 180 -21.12 38.87 -18.29
C VAL A 180 -22.43 38.36 -17.69
N ALA A 181 -22.64 38.54 -16.38
CA ALA A 181 -23.88 38.14 -15.71
C ALA A 181 -25.11 38.85 -16.28
N LEU A 182 -25.06 40.17 -16.45
CA LEU A 182 -26.20 40.96 -16.94
C LEU A 182 -26.49 40.71 -18.42
N GLY A 183 -25.45 40.63 -19.26
CA GLY A 183 -25.59 40.31 -20.68
C GLY A 183 -26.17 38.91 -20.91
N LEU A 184 -25.60 37.89 -20.26
CA LEU A 184 -26.11 36.52 -20.38
C LEU A 184 -27.49 36.35 -19.74
N ASN A 185 -27.81 37.03 -18.62
CA ASN A 185 -29.15 36.98 -18.05
C ASN A 185 -30.19 37.61 -18.98
N HIS A 186 -29.87 38.74 -19.64
CA HIS A 186 -30.75 39.34 -20.66
C HIS A 186 -31.02 38.37 -21.81
N VAL A 187 -29.98 37.73 -22.37
CA VAL A 187 -30.14 36.72 -23.44
C VAL A 187 -30.92 35.50 -22.95
N ALA A 188 -30.67 35.04 -21.72
CA ALA A 188 -31.34 33.88 -21.14
C ALA A 188 -32.86 34.05 -20.95
N THR A 189 -33.39 35.28 -20.85
CA THR A 189 -34.84 35.50 -20.85
C THR A 189 -35.54 35.04 -22.14
N LYS A 190 -34.78 34.87 -23.23
CA LYS A 190 -35.26 34.43 -24.56
C LYS A 190 -34.96 32.95 -24.84
N MET A 191 -34.48 32.20 -23.84
CA MET A 191 -34.03 30.81 -23.97
C MET A 191 -34.73 29.90 -22.94
N PRO A 192 -34.70 28.55 -23.13
CA PRO A 192 -35.24 27.62 -22.15
C PRO A 192 -34.69 27.84 -20.72
N PRO A 193 -35.50 27.72 -19.65
CA PRO A 193 -35.13 28.15 -18.29
C PRO A 193 -33.84 27.58 -17.70
N ILE A 194 -33.34 26.45 -18.22
CA ILE A 194 -32.07 25.87 -17.83
C ILE A 194 -30.88 26.81 -18.10
N TRP A 195 -30.92 27.60 -19.19
CA TRP A 195 -29.84 28.53 -19.53
C TRP A 195 -29.71 29.68 -18.52
N GLY A 196 -30.83 30.20 -18.02
CA GLY A 196 -30.84 31.19 -16.94
C GLY A 196 -30.16 30.68 -15.67
N ARG A 197 -30.33 29.40 -15.35
CA ARG A 197 -29.68 28.75 -14.20
C ARG A 197 -28.16 28.53 -14.38
N LEU A 198 -27.63 28.64 -15.60
CA LEU A 198 -26.19 28.52 -15.90
C LEU A 198 -25.45 29.87 -15.95
N VAL A 199 -26.17 31.00 -15.97
CA VAL A 199 -25.57 32.35 -15.96
C VAL A 199 -24.62 32.61 -14.78
N PRO A 200 -24.91 32.16 -13.53
CA PRO A 200 -23.97 32.31 -12.42
C PRO A 200 -22.63 31.64 -12.69
N PHE A 201 -22.64 30.41 -13.21
CA PHE A 201 -21.42 29.66 -13.55
C PHE A 201 -20.57 30.40 -14.59
N ALA A 202 -21.17 30.88 -15.67
CA ALA A 202 -20.45 31.60 -16.72
C ALA A 202 -19.78 32.89 -16.21
N ALA A 203 -20.47 33.65 -15.36
CA ALA A 203 -19.93 34.86 -14.73
C ALA A 203 -18.80 34.53 -13.71
N VAL A 204 -18.94 33.46 -12.93
CA VAL A 204 -17.90 32.98 -11.98
C VAL A 204 -16.67 32.46 -12.73
N ALA A 205 -16.84 31.75 -13.84
CA ALA A 205 -15.74 31.25 -14.66
C ALA A 205 -14.96 32.42 -15.29
N PHE A 206 -15.66 33.39 -15.89
CA PHE A 206 -15.05 34.60 -16.43
C PHE A 206 -14.29 35.40 -15.36
N ALA A 207 -14.87 35.55 -14.17
CA ALA A 207 -14.22 36.23 -13.05
C ALA A 207 -12.88 35.57 -12.67
N ASN A 208 -12.82 34.23 -12.64
CA ASN A 208 -11.57 33.51 -12.35
C ASN A 208 -10.51 33.70 -13.46
N CYS A 209 -10.92 33.70 -14.73
CA CYS A 209 -10.05 33.99 -15.88
C CYS A 209 -9.44 35.41 -15.83
N VAL A 210 -10.11 36.39 -15.23
CA VAL A 210 -9.60 37.78 -15.09
C VAL A 210 -8.80 37.96 -13.79
N ASN A 211 -9.34 37.50 -12.67
CA ASN A 211 -8.81 37.77 -11.33
C ASN A 211 -7.44 37.09 -11.12
N ILE A 212 -7.32 35.80 -11.45
CA ILE A 212 -6.12 35.01 -11.15
C ILE A 212 -4.88 35.53 -11.90
N PRO A 213 -4.91 35.80 -13.22
CA PRO A 213 -3.75 36.38 -13.92
C PRO A 213 -3.42 37.80 -13.48
N MET A 214 -4.41 38.62 -13.11
CA MET A 214 -4.18 40.01 -12.69
C MET A 214 -3.53 40.12 -11.30
N MET A 215 -3.90 39.24 -10.35
CA MET A 215 -3.18 39.15 -9.07
C MET A 215 -1.76 38.60 -9.26
N ARG A 216 -1.60 37.58 -10.13
CA ARG A 216 -0.31 36.95 -10.45
C ARG A 216 0.50 37.74 -11.50
N ARG A 217 0.14 39.00 -11.76
CA ARG A 217 0.79 39.86 -12.77
C ARG A 217 2.30 40.01 -12.56
N LYS A 218 2.78 40.01 -11.30
CA LYS A 218 4.22 40.02 -10.98
C LYS A 218 4.96 38.85 -11.63
N GLU A 219 4.38 37.65 -11.69
CA GLU A 219 5.07 36.47 -12.26
C GLU A 219 5.31 36.58 -13.77
N PHE A 220 4.46 37.29 -14.51
CA PHE A 220 4.68 37.58 -15.94
C PHE A 220 5.76 38.66 -16.17
N VAL A 221 6.03 39.52 -15.20
CA VAL A 221 6.93 40.69 -15.31
C VAL A 221 8.29 40.43 -14.67
N ASP A 222 8.30 39.84 -13.47
CA ASP A 222 9.47 39.57 -12.63
C ASP A 222 9.97 38.11 -12.79
N GLY A 223 9.11 37.23 -13.32
CA GLY A 223 9.37 35.80 -13.50
C GLY A 223 9.00 34.93 -12.28
N VAL A 224 8.70 33.66 -12.54
CA VAL A 224 8.58 32.60 -11.52
C VAL A 224 9.97 32.11 -11.14
N GLU A 225 10.21 31.89 -9.85
CA GLU A 225 11.50 31.41 -9.34
C GLU A 225 11.79 29.95 -9.70
N VAL A 226 13.03 29.70 -10.11
CA VAL A 226 13.55 28.42 -10.58
C VAL A 226 14.66 27.96 -9.63
N MET A 227 14.67 26.67 -9.30
CA MET A 227 15.47 26.03 -8.26
C MET A 227 16.16 24.79 -8.82
N ASP A 228 17.29 24.39 -8.22
CA ASP A 228 17.87 23.06 -8.45
C ASP A 228 17.14 21.98 -7.62
N GLU A 229 17.62 20.73 -7.67
CA GLU A 229 17.08 19.61 -6.89
C GLU A 229 17.30 19.73 -5.36
N ASN A 230 18.24 20.58 -4.94
CA ASN A 230 18.56 20.87 -3.55
C ASN A 230 17.78 22.10 -3.01
N GLY A 231 16.95 22.74 -3.85
CA GLY A 231 16.19 23.94 -3.52
C GLY A 231 16.98 25.26 -3.63
N VAL A 232 18.19 25.23 -4.21
CA VAL A 232 19.01 26.44 -4.43
C VAL A 232 18.41 27.26 -5.57
N PRO A 233 18.11 28.57 -5.37
CA PRO A 233 17.53 29.41 -6.42
C PRO A 233 18.55 29.71 -7.53
N LEU A 234 18.17 29.38 -8.76
CA LEU A 234 18.95 29.55 -10.00
C LEU A 234 18.56 30.80 -10.80
N GLY A 235 17.43 31.44 -10.45
CA GLY A 235 16.96 32.67 -11.09
C GLY A 235 15.44 32.68 -11.29
N LYS A 236 14.95 33.52 -12.21
CA LYS A 236 13.52 33.70 -12.50
C LYS A 236 13.22 33.62 -14.00
N SER A 237 12.12 32.96 -14.36
CA SER A 237 11.66 32.76 -15.74
C SER A 237 10.24 33.30 -15.95
N ARG A 238 10.05 34.11 -16.99
CA ARG A 238 8.74 34.68 -17.38
C ARG A 238 7.93 33.69 -18.21
N LYS A 239 8.58 32.82 -18.99
CA LYS A 239 7.93 31.73 -19.74
C LYS A 239 7.06 30.86 -18.84
N LEU A 240 7.54 30.53 -17.64
CA LEU A 240 6.89 29.58 -16.74
C LEU A 240 5.55 30.08 -16.18
N ALA A 241 5.36 31.40 -16.07
CA ALA A 241 4.09 32.02 -15.65
C ALA A 241 2.93 31.68 -16.61
N TRP A 242 3.19 31.72 -17.92
CA TRP A 242 2.23 31.36 -18.97
C TRP A 242 1.78 29.90 -18.94
N TRP A 243 2.57 29.02 -18.32
CA TRP A 243 2.23 27.62 -18.15
C TRP A 243 1.48 27.41 -16.84
N ALA A 244 2.01 27.95 -15.73
CA ALA A 244 1.46 27.78 -14.39
C ALA A 244 0.07 28.40 -14.16
N ILE A 245 -0.15 29.62 -14.67
CA ILE A 245 -1.31 30.43 -14.27
C ILE A 245 -2.63 29.90 -14.87
N PRO A 246 -2.72 29.47 -16.15
CA PRO A 246 -3.93 28.84 -16.68
C PRO A 246 -4.35 27.56 -15.92
N GLN A 247 -3.40 26.85 -15.31
CA GLN A 247 -3.66 25.59 -14.59
C GLN A 247 -4.42 25.85 -13.27
N VAL A 248 -4.09 26.95 -12.58
CA VAL A 248 -4.85 27.45 -11.43
C VAL A 248 -6.26 27.90 -11.84
N VAL A 249 -6.41 28.55 -13.00
CA VAL A 249 -7.72 28.96 -13.54
C VAL A 249 -8.60 27.73 -13.81
N ILE A 250 -8.06 26.69 -14.46
CA ILE A 250 -8.77 25.42 -14.69
C ILE A 250 -9.22 24.79 -13.38
N SER A 251 -8.33 24.73 -12.36
CA SER A 251 -8.67 24.17 -11.05
C SER A 251 -9.80 24.94 -10.36
N ARG A 252 -9.76 26.28 -10.38
CA ARG A 252 -10.80 27.14 -9.76
C ARG A 252 -12.14 27.10 -10.49
N ILE A 253 -12.15 26.94 -11.81
CA ILE A 253 -13.38 26.69 -12.58
C ILE A 253 -13.92 25.28 -12.26
N GLY A 254 -13.03 24.28 -12.20
CA GLY A 254 -13.36 22.88 -11.86
C GLY A 254 -14.09 22.74 -10.52
N MET A 255 -13.67 23.48 -9.48
CA MET A 255 -14.36 23.54 -8.18
C MET A 255 -15.85 23.89 -8.30
N ALA A 256 -16.19 24.78 -9.24
CA ALA A 256 -17.54 25.32 -9.37
C ALA A 256 -18.44 24.47 -10.28
N VAL A 257 -17.89 23.68 -11.20
CA VAL A 257 -18.68 22.91 -12.19
C VAL A 257 -19.70 21.96 -11.54
N PRO A 258 -19.33 21.04 -10.61
CA PRO A 258 -20.29 20.09 -10.06
C PRO A 258 -21.40 20.77 -9.26
N GLY A 259 -21.10 21.86 -8.55
CA GLY A 259 -22.10 22.64 -7.82
C GLY A 259 -23.02 23.44 -8.75
N MET A 260 -22.45 24.29 -9.60
CA MET A 260 -23.21 25.28 -10.37
C MET A 260 -23.83 24.74 -11.67
N VAL A 261 -23.47 23.53 -12.11
CA VAL A 261 -24.08 22.89 -13.29
C VAL A 261 -25.02 21.75 -12.88
N CYS A 262 -24.57 20.80 -12.05
CA CYS A 262 -25.35 19.60 -11.75
C CYS A 262 -26.55 19.88 -10.82
N ILE A 263 -26.42 20.81 -9.85
CA ILE A 263 -27.53 21.15 -8.94
C ILE A 263 -28.71 21.76 -9.72
N PRO A 264 -28.54 22.78 -10.59
CA PRO A 264 -29.63 23.24 -11.48
C PRO A 264 -30.33 22.16 -12.28
N MET A 265 -29.59 21.19 -12.80
CA MET A 265 -30.14 20.07 -13.58
C MET A 265 -30.97 19.11 -12.70
N LEU A 266 -30.49 18.81 -11.48
CA LEU A 266 -31.23 18.00 -10.51
C LEU A 266 -32.51 18.70 -10.05
N ILE A 267 -32.43 19.98 -9.69
CA ILE A 267 -33.62 20.77 -9.31
C ILE A 267 -34.62 20.83 -10.48
N ASN A 268 -34.16 20.98 -11.73
CA ASN A 268 -35.03 20.95 -12.92
C ASN A 268 -35.70 19.57 -13.19
N ARG A 269 -35.24 18.49 -12.55
CA ARG A 269 -35.93 17.20 -12.48
C ARG A 269 -36.90 17.14 -11.29
N LEU A 270 -36.52 17.66 -10.13
CA LEU A 270 -37.37 17.74 -8.94
C LEU A 270 -38.58 18.68 -9.11
N ASP A 271 -38.41 19.77 -9.86
CA ASP A 271 -39.45 20.73 -10.28
C ASP A 271 -40.61 20.07 -11.07
N ARG A 272 -40.50 18.78 -11.45
CA ARG A 272 -41.56 18.00 -12.10
C ARG A 272 -42.49 17.28 -11.11
N TYR A 273 -42.11 17.16 -9.84
CA TYR A 273 -42.87 16.41 -8.84
C TYR A 273 -43.74 17.34 -7.98
N LYS A 274 -45.06 17.10 -7.99
CA LYS A 274 -46.06 17.93 -7.28
C LYS A 274 -45.73 18.17 -5.81
N TRP A 275 -45.16 17.19 -5.09
CA TRP A 275 -44.79 17.31 -3.68
C TRP A 275 -43.66 18.31 -3.42
N PHE A 276 -42.74 18.47 -4.38
CA PHE A 276 -41.62 19.41 -4.30
C PHE A 276 -42.10 20.83 -4.64
N CYS A 277 -42.90 20.97 -5.70
CA CYS A 277 -43.55 22.23 -6.07
C CYS A 277 -44.45 22.79 -4.94
N ALA A 278 -45.11 21.91 -4.17
CA ALA A 278 -45.93 22.27 -3.01
C ALA A 278 -45.12 22.81 -1.81
N ARG A 279 -43.78 22.76 -1.84
CA ARG A 279 -42.90 23.23 -0.76
C ARG A 279 -41.75 24.11 -1.30
N PRO A 280 -42.02 25.32 -1.81
CA PRO A 280 -41.00 26.15 -2.48
C PRO A 280 -39.74 26.44 -1.64
N TRP A 281 -39.87 26.47 -0.31
CA TRP A 281 -38.76 26.68 0.62
C TRP A 281 -37.74 25.52 0.66
N LEU A 282 -38.11 24.30 0.24
CA LEU A 282 -37.16 23.18 0.15
C LEU A 282 -36.11 23.41 -0.94
N SER A 283 -36.44 24.11 -2.02
CA SER A 283 -35.52 24.31 -3.14
C SER A 283 -34.23 25.07 -2.75
N PRO A 284 -34.26 26.26 -2.11
CA PRO A 284 -33.04 26.92 -1.67
C PRO A 284 -32.26 26.15 -0.58
N VAL A 285 -32.96 25.47 0.33
CA VAL A 285 -32.34 24.65 1.38
C VAL A 285 -31.58 23.47 0.77
N LEU A 286 -32.23 22.73 -0.14
CA LEU A 286 -31.64 21.58 -0.83
C LEU A 286 -30.47 21.99 -1.73
N GLN A 287 -30.60 23.10 -2.48
CA GLN A 287 -29.51 23.64 -3.30
C GLN A 287 -28.28 24.01 -2.47
N THR A 288 -28.49 24.66 -1.33
CA THR A 288 -27.39 25.08 -0.43
C THR A 288 -26.75 23.86 0.24
N ALA A 289 -27.54 22.90 0.74
CA ALA A 289 -27.03 21.68 1.37
C ALA A 289 -26.23 20.80 0.39
N LEU A 290 -26.75 20.56 -0.82
CA LEU A 290 -26.04 19.83 -1.86
C LEU A 290 -24.77 20.55 -2.31
N CYS A 291 -24.80 21.89 -2.39
CA CYS A 291 -23.62 22.68 -2.71
C CYS A 291 -22.53 22.52 -1.65
N GLY A 292 -22.89 22.53 -0.36
CA GLY A 292 -21.95 22.30 0.74
C GLY A 292 -21.30 20.93 0.67
N LEU A 293 -22.12 19.87 0.53
CA LEU A 293 -21.62 18.50 0.36
C LEU A 293 -20.66 18.38 -0.83
N ILE A 294 -21.04 18.93 -1.98
CA ILE A 294 -20.21 18.91 -3.20
C ILE A 294 -18.91 19.68 -3.01
N LEU A 295 -18.94 20.87 -2.41
CA LEU A 295 -17.75 21.70 -2.19
C LEU A 295 -16.77 21.07 -1.20
N THR A 296 -17.25 20.35 -0.17
CA THR A 296 -16.41 19.63 0.80
C THR A 296 -15.46 18.64 0.13
N PHE A 297 -15.85 18.01 -0.99
CA PHE A 297 -14.96 17.15 -1.77
C PHE A 297 -14.34 17.86 -2.97
N SER A 298 -15.13 18.65 -3.72
CA SER A 298 -14.68 19.31 -4.95
C SER A 298 -13.58 20.34 -4.72
N THR A 299 -13.62 21.09 -3.61
CA THR A 299 -12.56 22.07 -3.30
C THR A 299 -11.20 21.41 -3.05
N PRO A 300 -11.04 20.46 -2.09
CA PRO A 300 -9.76 19.79 -1.89
C PRO A 300 -9.32 18.93 -3.09
N LEU A 301 -10.23 18.26 -3.80
CA LEU A 301 -9.86 17.45 -4.96
C LEU A 301 -9.42 18.30 -6.17
N CYS A 302 -10.06 19.43 -6.44
CA CYS A 302 -9.59 20.36 -7.49
C CYS A 302 -8.32 21.11 -7.08
N CYS A 303 -8.04 21.28 -5.78
CA CYS A 303 -6.71 21.67 -5.31
C CYS A 303 -5.67 20.56 -5.46
N ALA A 304 -6.03 19.28 -5.29
CA ALA A 304 -5.12 18.14 -5.42
C ALA A 304 -4.86 17.70 -6.87
N LEU A 305 -5.69 18.13 -7.82
CA LEU A 305 -5.70 17.77 -9.24
C LEU A 305 -4.30 17.79 -9.90
N PHE A 306 -3.43 18.66 -9.43
CA PHE A 306 -2.17 19.01 -10.07
C PHE A 306 -1.03 19.21 -9.00
N PRO A 307 0.25 18.82 -9.19
CA PRO A 307 1.36 18.97 -8.18
C PRO A 307 2.01 20.36 -7.91
N GLN A 308 2.25 20.73 -6.65
CA GLN A 308 2.79 22.05 -6.23
C GLN A 308 4.23 22.36 -6.69
N LEU A 309 5.07 21.35 -6.84
CA LEU A 309 6.41 21.48 -7.42
C LEU A 309 6.45 20.64 -8.69
N SER A 310 7.02 21.14 -9.77
CA SER A 310 7.43 20.29 -10.88
C SER A 310 8.55 20.90 -11.71
N SER A 311 9.21 20.03 -12.47
CA SER A 311 10.39 20.36 -13.24
C SER A 311 10.08 20.89 -14.65
N VAL A 312 11.12 21.49 -15.25
CA VAL A 312 11.21 21.88 -16.66
C VAL A 312 12.64 21.58 -17.13
N LYS A 313 12.83 21.18 -18.39
CA LYS A 313 14.18 20.99 -18.92
C LYS A 313 14.87 22.34 -19.11
N VAL A 314 16.14 22.48 -18.72
CA VAL A 314 16.91 23.74 -18.84
C VAL A 314 16.94 24.26 -20.29
N ALA A 315 16.87 23.36 -21.28
CA ALA A 315 16.76 23.70 -22.70
C ALA A 315 15.48 24.47 -23.10
N GLN A 316 14.42 24.48 -22.29
CA GLN A 316 13.13 25.11 -22.60
C GLN A 316 13.01 26.55 -22.05
N LEU A 317 13.90 26.96 -21.15
CA LEU A 317 13.95 28.28 -20.50
C LEU A 317 14.33 29.42 -21.47
N GLU A 318 14.33 30.67 -20.99
CA GLU A 318 14.92 31.81 -21.71
C GLU A 318 16.44 31.62 -21.88
N PRO A 319 17.04 31.99 -23.04
CA PRO A 319 18.49 31.86 -23.26
C PRO A 319 19.35 32.54 -22.19
N GLU A 320 18.91 33.69 -21.65
CA GLU A 320 19.60 34.41 -20.57
C GLU A 320 19.65 33.66 -19.24
N LEU A 321 18.61 32.88 -18.92
CA LEU A 321 18.56 32.07 -17.71
C LEU A 321 19.30 30.75 -17.94
N LYS A 322 19.07 30.12 -19.10
CA LYS A 322 19.82 28.95 -19.57
C LYS A 322 21.33 29.19 -19.45
N ASN A 323 21.85 30.26 -20.05
CA ASN A 323 23.27 30.55 -20.07
C ASN A 323 23.83 30.86 -18.67
N ARG A 324 23.06 31.50 -17.79
CA ARG A 324 23.44 31.68 -16.38
C ARG A 324 23.56 30.37 -15.62
N ILE A 325 22.63 29.43 -15.82
CA ILE A 325 22.72 28.07 -15.24
C ILE A 325 23.98 27.36 -15.75
N TYR A 326 24.23 27.35 -17.06
CA TYR A 326 25.46 26.76 -17.61
C TYR A 326 26.74 27.42 -17.06
N GLN A 327 26.77 28.75 -16.89
CA GLN A 327 27.92 29.46 -16.31
C GLN A 327 28.11 29.17 -14.81
N GLN A 328 27.03 29.09 -14.04
CA GLN A 328 27.06 28.82 -12.60
C GLN A 328 27.61 27.43 -12.28
N TYR A 329 27.26 26.41 -13.08
CA TYR A 329 27.78 25.05 -12.92
C TYR A 329 29.10 24.78 -13.68
N ALA A 330 29.51 25.64 -14.63
CA ALA A 330 30.81 25.55 -15.31
C ALA A 330 31.96 26.27 -14.58
N GLY A 331 31.70 26.87 -13.41
CA GLY A 331 32.71 27.54 -12.58
C GLY A 331 33.27 26.70 -11.43
N ALA A 332 32.89 25.42 -11.33
CA ALA A 332 33.15 24.55 -10.17
C ALA A 332 34.27 23.50 -10.41
N ASP A 333 35.16 23.73 -11.37
CA ASP A 333 36.27 22.83 -11.65
C ASP A 333 37.37 22.91 -10.57
N ASN A 334 37.41 21.87 -9.73
CA ASN A 334 38.61 21.35 -9.08
C ASN A 334 38.40 19.94 -8.46
N ASP A 335 37.15 19.48 -8.27
CA ASP A 335 36.84 18.16 -7.68
C ASP A 335 35.76 17.35 -8.45
N GLY A 336 35.66 17.59 -9.76
CA GLY A 336 35.17 16.65 -10.77
C GLY A 336 33.71 16.14 -10.73
N THR A 337 32.82 16.69 -9.89
CA THR A 337 31.54 16.03 -9.55
C THR A 337 30.27 16.90 -9.62
N GLN A 338 30.24 17.97 -10.43
CA GLN A 338 28.98 18.68 -10.77
C GLN A 338 28.69 18.70 -12.28
N THR A 339 27.77 17.84 -12.72
CA THR A 339 27.15 17.92 -14.04
C THR A 339 26.03 18.97 -14.04
N VAL A 340 25.90 19.75 -15.13
CA VAL A 340 24.84 20.76 -15.24
C VAL A 340 23.47 20.08 -15.21
N PRO A 341 22.53 20.48 -14.32
CA PRO A 341 21.25 19.80 -14.15
C PRO A 341 20.41 19.86 -15.43
N GLU A 342 19.95 18.70 -15.93
CA GLU A 342 19.09 18.65 -17.13
C GLU A 342 17.68 19.22 -16.84
N LEU A 343 17.22 19.01 -15.61
CA LEU A 343 15.92 19.41 -15.09
C LEU A 343 16.11 20.40 -13.94
N VAL A 344 15.31 21.46 -13.93
CA VAL A 344 15.23 22.42 -12.82
C VAL A 344 13.78 22.59 -12.39
N PHE A 345 13.57 22.86 -11.12
CA PHE A 345 12.28 22.84 -10.46
C PHE A 345 11.72 24.24 -10.29
N TYR A 346 10.40 24.37 -10.24
CA TYR A 346 9.75 25.64 -9.92
C TYR A 346 8.47 25.40 -9.15
N ASN A 347 8.23 26.25 -8.14
CA ASN A 347 7.00 26.22 -7.38
C ASN A 347 5.85 26.74 -8.27
N LYS A 348 4.84 25.90 -8.43
CA LYS A 348 3.64 26.21 -9.18
C LYS A 348 2.43 26.14 -8.27
N GLY A 349 1.43 26.91 -8.65
CA GLY A 349 0.06 26.51 -8.39
C GLY A 349 -0.34 25.29 -9.24
N LEU A 350 0.32 24.14 -9.00
CA LEU A 350 -0.20 22.79 -9.27
C LEU A 350 -0.08 22.28 -10.78
N LEU A 351 0.79 21.27 -11.14
CA LEU A 351 0.79 20.28 -12.31
C LEU A 351 1.96 19.22 -12.25
N ALA A 352 2.02 17.97 -12.79
CA ALA A 352 1.15 17.01 -13.55
C ALA A 352 1.34 15.49 -13.13
N LEU A 353 0.85 14.46 -13.88
CA LEU A 353 1.03 12.99 -13.58
C LEU A 353 1.06 12.08 -14.85
N SER A 354 1.79 10.93 -14.82
CA SER A 354 1.74 9.77 -15.77
C SER A 354 2.47 8.54 -15.14
N LEU A 355 2.48 7.27 -15.60
CA LEU A 355 1.98 6.55 -16.80
C LEU A 355 1.55 5.08 -16.41
N LYS A 356 1.75 4.01 -17.24
CA LYS A 356 1.28 2.60 -17.02
C LYS A 356 2.46 1.62 -16.80
N SER A 357 2.36 0.62 -15.91
CA SER A 357 2.89 -0.76 -16.12
C SER A 357 2.51 -1.81 -15.04
N ALA A 358 1.66 -2.79 -15.41
CA ALA A 358 1.39 -4.09 -14.73
C ALA A 358 0.87 -4.07 -13.26
N SER A 359 0.02 -5.05 -12.90
CA SER A 359 -0.81 -5.00 -11.67
C SER A 359 -0.22 -5.69 -10.43
N SER A 360 0.71 -6.62 -10.57
CA SER A 360 1.38 -7.26 -9.43
C SER A 360 2.86 -7.53 -9.73
N ALA A 361 3.63 -7.72 -8.66
CA ALA A 361 5.05 -8.02 -8.73
C ALA A 361 5.40 -9.28 -7.92
N ARG A 362 5.99 -10.27 -8.59
CA ARG A 362 6.53 -11.49 -7.96
C ARG A 362 8.04 -11.40 -7.85
N THR A 363 8.54 -11.68 -6.65
CA THR A 363 9.97 -11.74 -6.32
C THR A 363 10.27 -13.07 -5.62
N PHE A 364 11.49 -13.59 -5.78
CA PHE A 364 11.97 -14.71 -4.98
C PHE A 364 13.12 -14.28 -4.09
N GLN A 365 13.21 -14.88 -2.91
CA GLN A 365 14.26 -14.70 -1.93
C GLN A 365 14.88 -16.06 -1.63
N ILE A 366 16.20 -16.17 -1.73
CA ILE A 366 16.96 -17.40 -1.53
C ILE A 366 18.33 -17.03 -0.94
N GLY A 367 18.84 -17.80 0.01
CA GLY A 367 20.20 -17.64 0.54
C GLY A 367 20.95 -18.96 0.52
N ASP A 368 22.26 -18.88 0.77
CA ASP A 368 23.10 -20.02 1.10
C ASP A 368 23.15 -21.04 -0.05
N ILE A 369 23.26 -20.52 -1.27
CA ILE A 369 23.23 -21.25 -2.54
C ILE A 369 24.59 -21.84 -2.95
N GLY A 370 25.57 -21.90 -2.05
CA GLY A 370 26.97 -22.16 -2.41
C GLY A 370 27.33 -23.55 -2.97
N GLY A 371 26.41 -24.51 -3.02
CA GLY A 371 26.67 -25.89 -3.42
C GLY A 371 27.40 -26.71 -2.35
N LYS A 372 28.28 -27.63 -2.76
CA LYS A 372 29.15 -28.44 -1.89
C LYS A 372 30.59 -28.51 -2.42
N GLU A 373 31.52 -28.80 -1.51
CA GLU A 373 32.96 -28.98 -1.77
C GLU A 373 33.39 -30.36 -1.26
N HIS A 374 34.18 -31.11 -2.04
CA HIS A 374 34.78 -32.37 -1.61
C HIS A 374 36.17 -32.54 -2.24
N ASN A 375 37.21 -32.64 -1.40
CA ASN A 375 38.62 -32.74 -1.81
C ASN A 375 39.05 -31.66 -2.83
N GLY A 376 38.57 -30.41 -2.66
CA GLY A 376 38.84 -29.29 -3.56
C GLY A 376 37.96 -29.25 -4.84
N ASN A 377 37.21 -30.31 -5.14
CA ASN A 377 36.23 -30.28 -6.23
C ASN A 377 34.91 -29.70 -5.73
N HIS A 378 34.41 -28.67 -6.41
CA HIS A 378 33.12 -28.06 -6.11
C HIS A 378 32.02 -28.61 -7.04
N SER A 379 30.81 -28.79 -6.51
CA SER A 379 29.68 -29.31 -7.27
C SER A 379 28.33 -28.81 -6.72
N PRO A 380 27.26 -28.85 -7.53
CA PRO A 380 25.92 -28.60 -7.02
C PRO A 380 25.43 -29.65 -6.03
N THR A 381 24.52 -29.28 -5.15
CA THR A 381 23.76 -30.24 -4.33
C THR A 381 22.45 -30.64 -5.03
N ASP A 382 21.84 -31.72 -4.55
CA ASP A 382 20.53 -32.18 -5.02
C ASP A 382 19.40 -31.31 -4.45
N GLY A 383 19.64 -30.67 -3.29
CA GLY A 383 18.81 -29.58 -2.75
C GLY A 383 18.75 -28.37 -3.69
N GLN A 384 19.89 -27.80 -4.08
CA GLN A 384 19.97 -26.71 -5.07
C GLN A 384 19.21 -27.03 -6.36
N GLN A 385 19.46 -28.22 -6.95
CA GLN A 385 18.83 -28.64 -8.20
C GLN A 385 17.30 -28.78 -8.05
N SER A 386 16.84 -29.29 -6.90
CA SER A 386 15.42 -29.39 -6.57
C SER A 386 14.76 -28.01 -6.41
N VAL A 387 15.44 -27.09 -5.70
CA VAL A 387 14.99 -25.70 -5.51
C VAL A 387 14.92 -24.96 -6.84
N ALA A 388 15.99 -25.01 -7.65
CA ALA A 388 16.03 -24.37 -8.97
C ALA A 388 14.93 -24.88 -9.91
N LYS A 389 14.65 -26.19 -9.88
CA LYS A 389 13.55 -26.81 -10.64
C LYS A 389 12.18 -26.26 -10.21
N LEU A 390 11.95 -26.06 -8.91
CA LEU A 390 10.71 -25.49 -8.39
C LEU A 390 10.60 -23.99 -8.69
N MET A 391 11.67 -23.21 -8.48
CA MET A 391 11.74 -21.79 -8.86
C MET A 391 11.45 -21.60 -10.36
N GLY A 392 12.06 -22.43 -11.23
CA GLY A 392 11.84 -22.40 -12.68
C GLY A 392 10.43 -22.80 -13.11
N GLN A 393 9.72 -23.63 -12.32
CA GLN A 393 8.30 -23.91 -12.53
C GLN A 393 7.42 -22.72 -12.13
N LEU A 394 7.65 -22.13 -10.95
CA LEU A 394 6.86 -20.98 -10.48
C LEU A 394 7.10 -19.71 -11.32
N ALA A 395 8.33 -19.48 -11.79
CA ALA A 395 8.69 -18.34 -12.64
C ALA A 395 7.90 -18.25 -13.96
N LYS A 396 7.29 -19.36 -14.42
CA LYS A 396 6.38 -19.37 -15.58
C LYS A 396 5.12 -18.53 -15.36
N LYS A 397 4.74 -18.25 -14.11
CA LYS A 397 3.64 -17.33 -13.74
C LYS A 397 4.08 -15.85 -13.68
N GLY A 398 5.24 -15.51 -14.26
CA GLY A 398 5.89 -14.21 -14.13
C GLY A 398 6.78 -14.13 -12.89
N LEU A 399 7.95 -13.52 -13.06
CA LEU A 399 8.96 -13.25 -12.03
C LEU A 399 9.68 -11.96 -12.41
N ASN A 400 9.83 -11.02 -11.46
CA ASN A 400 10.38 -9.70 -11.74
C ASN A 400 11.84 -9.55 -11.31
N LEU A 401 12.24 -10.13 -10.17
CA LEU A 401 13.61 -10.20 -9.69
C LEU A 401 13.80 -11.35 -8.69
N VAL A 402 15.06 -11.70 -8.42
CA VAL A 402 15.46 -12.59 -7.32
C VAL A 402 16.42 -11.84 -6.40
N LEU A 403 16.29 -12.03 -5.08
CA LEU A 403 17.27 -11.61 -4.09
C LEU A 403 18.06 -12.83 -3.61
N ASN A 404 19.38 -12.74 -3.67
CA ASN A 404 20.30 -13.78 -3.25
C ASN A 404 21.05 -13.33 -1.98
N LEU A 405 20.80 -14.02 -0.86
CA LEU A 405 21.04 -13.57 0.52
C LEU A 405 22.41 -14.04 1.10
N GLY A 406 23.43 -14.17 0.25
CA GLY A 406 24.80 -14.50 0.65
C GLY A 406 25.07 -16.00 0.82
N ASP A 407 26.33 -16.31 1.17
CA ASP A 407 26.92 -17.66 1.11
C ASP A 407 26.80 -18.25 -0.31
N ASN A 408 27.27 -17.45 -1.27
CA ASN A 408 27.09 -17.69 -2.70
C ASN A 408 27.92 -18.86 -3.23
N PHE A 409 29.03 -19.20 -2.54
CA PHE A 409 29.98 -20.23 -2.94
C PHE A 409 30.59 -20.95 -1.71
N TYR A 410 30.23 -22.22 -1.48
CA TYR A 410 30.75 -23.05 -0.38
C TYR A 410 32.05 -23.78 -0.78
N GLU A 411 32.96 -24.07 0.16
CA GLU A 411 32.96 -23.70 1.60
C GLU A 411 33.86 -22.47 1.90
N ASN A 412 34.47 -21.88 0.87
CA ASN A 412 35.52 -20.84 0.95
C ASN A 412 35.37 -19.66 -0.03
N GLY A 413 34.19 -19.40 -0.60
CA GLY A 413 34.01 -18.31 -1.58
C GLY A 413 34.61 -18.64 -2.94
N VAL A 414 35.14 -17.61 -3.65
CA VAL A 414 35.83 -17.70 -4.95
C VAL A 414 37.03 -16.75 -5.03
N THR A 415 37.97 -17.07 -5.91
CA THR A 415 39.14 -16.25 -6.29
C THR A 415 39.03 -15.80 -7.76
N GLU A 416 39.91 -14.90 -8.19
CA GLU A 416 40.09 -14.53 -9.62
C GLU A 416 40.32 -15.74 -10.54
N LYS A 417 40.86 -16.86 -10.02
CA LYS A 417 41.26 -18.03 -10.82
C LYS A 417 40.12 -19.02 -11.06
N ASP A 418 39.21 -19.18 -10.11
CA ASP A 418 38.13 -20.18 -10.14
C ASP A 418 36.74 -19.57 -10.33
N VAL A 419 36.55 -18.25 -10.12
CA VAL A 419 35.23 -17.59 -10.20
C VAL A 419 34.44 -17.94 -11.46
N GLU A 420 35.08 -17.96 -12.64
CA GLU A 420 34.38 -18.23 -13.91
C GLU A 420 33.92 -19.70 -14.04
N GLU A 421 34.67 -20.66 -13.48
CA GLU A 421 34.27 -22.06 -13.44
C GLU A 421 33.17 -22.28 -12.40
N ARG A 422 33.35 -21.75 -11.19
CA ARG A 422 32.41 -21.87 -10.07
C ARG A 422 31.07 -21.22 -10.39
N PHE A 423 31.09 -20.06 -11.05
CA PHE A 423 29.90 -19.37 -11.54
C PHE A 423 29.17 -20.18 -12.62
N LYS A 424 29.89 -20.83 -13.53
CA LYS A 424 29.28 -21.76 -14.49
C LYS A 424 28.67 -22.98 -13.81
N THR A 425 29.40 -23.60 -12.89
CA THR A 425 29.06 -24.91 -12.31
C THR A 425 28.02 -24.83 -11.20
N ASN A 426 28.14 -23.89 -10.25
CA ASN A 426 27.27 -23.78 -9.07
C ASN A 426 26.10 -22.80 -9.28
N PHE A 427 26.24 -21.78 -10.15
CA PHE A 427 25.17 -20.82 -10.44
C PHE A 427 24.48 -21.06 -11.78
N LEU A 428 25.15 -20.84 -12.93
CA LEU A 428 24.48 -20.86 -14.24
C LEU A 428 23.88 -22.24 -14.60
N LYS A 429 24.62 -23.34 -14.38
CA LYS A 429 24.15 -24.71 -14.64
C LYS A 429 22.92 -25.09 -13.80
N VAL A 430 22.74 -24.45 -12.65
CA VAL A 430 21.67 -24.74 -11.68
C VAL A 430 20.50 -23.79 -11.89
N PHE A 431 20.72 -22.49 -11.72
CA PHE A 431 19.69 -21.46 -11.67
C PHE A 431 19.50 -20.70 -13.00
N GLY A 432 20.32 -20.96 -14.02
CA GLY A 432 20.24 -20.29 -15.33
C GLY A 432 18.91 -20.46 -16.07
N THR A 433 18.10 -21.45 -15.72
CA THR A 433 16.75 -21.66 -16.27
C THR A 433 15.62 -20.98 -15.46
N VAL A 434 15.94 -20.31 -14.34
CA VAL A 434 14.96 -19.63 -13.49
C VAL A 434 14.64 -18.24 -14.04
N GLY A 435 13.44 -18.08 -14.61
CA GLY A 435 12.97 -16.85 -15.26
C GLY A 435 13.68 -16.55 -16.59
N SER A 436 13.21 -15.53 -17.32
CA SER A 436 13.88 -15.08 -18.55
C SER A 436 15.31 -14.61 -18.26
N GLU A 437 16.17 -14.60 -19.29
CA GLU A 437 17.57 -14.15 -19.17
C GLU A 437 17.70 -12.71 -18.65
N THR A 438 16.64 -11.92 -18.79
CA THR A 438 16.50 -10.54 -18.31
C THR A 438 16.07 -10.39 -16.84
N VAL A 439 15.76 -11.48 -16.11
CA VAL A 439 15.42 -11.39 -14.67
C VAL A 439 16.70 -11.21 -13.85
N PRO A 440 16.88 -10.09 -13.13
CA PRO A 440 18.06 -9.86 -12.31
C PRO A 440 18.02 -10.67 -11.01
N TRP A 441 19.16 -11.23 -10.66
CA TRP A 441 19.51 -11.81 -9.38
C TRP A 441 20.40 -10.80 -8.64
N TYR A 442 19.82 -10.08 -7.69
CA TYR A 442 20.51 -9.12 -6.85
C TYR A 442 21.15 -9.84 -5.66
N THR A 443 22.48 -9.90 -5.65
CA THR A 443 23.29 -10.65 -4.68
C THR A 443 23.88 -9.74 -3.62
N ILE A 444 23.98 -10.25 -2.39
CA ILE A 444 24.89 -9.79 -1.33
C ILE A 444 25.88 -10.90 -0.96
N ALA A 445 26.91 -10.60 -0.19
CA ALA A 445 27.83 -11.61 0.32
C ALA A 445 27.38 -12.20 1.66
N GLY A 446 27.75 -13.45 1.89
CA GLY A 446 27.69 -14.09 3.20
C GLY A 446 29.08 -14.39 3.75
N ASN A 447 29.11 -15.06 4.89
CA ASN A 447 30.35 -15.33 5.62
C ASN A 447 31.33 -16.31 4.96
N ARG A 448 30.94 -17.02 3.89
CA ARG A 448 31.84 -17.89 3.11
C ARG A 448 32.53 -17.15 1.99
N ASP A 449 31.85 -16.18 1.40
CA ASP A 449 32.35 -15.32 0.33
C ASP A 449 33.55 -14.46 0.78
N TYR A 450 33.75 -14.35 2.10
CA TYR A 450 34.81 -13.63 2.79
C TYR A 450 35.90 -14.52 3.42
N LYS A 451 35.90 -15.84 3.19
CA LYS A 451 36.76 -16.76 3.95
C LYS A 451 38.18 -16.84 3.37
N ALA A 452 39.17 -16.62 4.23
CA ALA A 452 40.53 -16.29 3.81
C ALA A 452 41.39 -17.50 3.41
N ASP A 453 41.52 -17.72 2.09
CA ASP A 453 42.70 -18.32 1.43
C ASP A 453 43.03 -17.58 0.10
N GLY A 454 42.75 -16.27 0.07
CA GLY A 454 42.84 -15.40 -1.12
C GLY A 454 41.49 -15.12 -1.79
N ALA A 455 40.48 -15.94 -1.49
CA ALA A 455 39.09 -15.69 -1.89
C ALA A 455 38.51 -14.43 -1.24
N ASN A 456 37.66 -13.72 -1.98
CA ASN A 456 36.94 -12.52 -1.55
C ASN A 456 35.79 -12.21 -2.52
N ILE A 457 35.11 -11.07 -2.33
CA ILE A 457 33.90 -10.70 -3.09
C ILE A 457 34.18 -9.90 -4.37
N SER A 458 35.36 -9.31 -4.57
CA SER A 458 35.65 -8.49 -5.76
C SER A 458 35.49 -9.26 -7.08
N PRO A 459 35.97 -10.53 -7.22
CA PRO A 459 35.69 -11.34 -8.40
C PRO A 459 34.21 -11.61 -8.64
N GLN A 460 33.37 -11.59 -7.60
CA GLN A 460 31.90 -11.73 -7.73
C GLN A 460 31.22 -10.43 -8.16
N ILE A 461 31.78 -9.27 -7.77
CA ILE A 461 31.30 -7.93 -8.11
C ILE A 461 31.60 -7.61 -9.58
N GLU A 462 32.86 -7.79 -9.99
CA GLU A 462 33.33 -7.61 -11.38
C GLU A 462 32.57 -8.50 -12.36
N LYS A 463 32.02 -9.63 -11.87
CA LYS A 463 31.18 -10.56 -12.62
C LYS A 463 29.76 -10.06 -12.96
N THR A 464 29.36 -8.86 -12.54
CA THR A 464 28.00 -8.31 -12.73
C THR A 464 27.61 -8.25 -14.22
N THR A 465 26.95 -9.31 -14.69
CA THR A 465 26.67 -9.60 -16.10
C THR A 465 25.44 -10.50 -16.25
N GLY A 466 24.61 -10.22 -17.27
CA GLY A 466 23.40 -11.01 -17.55
C GLY A 466 22.44 -11.05 -16.36
N LYS A 467 22.08 -12.25 -15.90
CA LYS A 467 21.24 -12.44 -14.71
C LYS A 467 21.90 -11.95 -13.42
N TRP A 468 23.22 -11.99 -13.26
CA TRP A 468 23.88 -11.75 -11.97
C TRP A 468 24.19 -10.27 -11.74
N THR A 469 23.71 -9.73 -10.63
CA THR A 469 23.90 -8.33 -10.24
C THR A 469 24.43 -8.22 -8.82
N PHE A 470 25.71 -7.87 -8.68
CA PHE A 470 26.37 -7.60 -7.40
C PHE A 470 27.26 -6.35 -7.53
N PRO A 471 26.69 -5.14 -7.62
CA PRO A 471 27.43 -3.95 -8.04
C PRO A 471 28.37 -3.37 -6.96
N ALA A 472 28.14 -3.70 -5.69
CA ALA A 472 28.90 -3.26 -4.52
C ALA A 472 28.57 -4.20 -3.34
N PRO A 473 29.35 -4.20 -2.23
CA PRO A 473 29.06 -5.02 -1.06
C PRO A 473 27.67 -4.72 -0.46
N TYR A 474 27.27 -3.45 -0.50
CA TYR A 474 25.96 -2.94 -0.09
C TYR A 474 25.46 -1.88 -1.07
N TYR A 475 24.16 -1.90 -1.39
CA TYR A 475 23.55 -1.07 -2.43
C TYR A 475 22.02 -1.02 -2.28
N VAL A 476 21.34 -0.29 -3.17
CA VAL A 476 19.88 -0.12 -3.13
C VAL A 476 19.27 -0.52 -4.46
N ILE A 477 18.14 -1.24 -4.38
CA ILE A 477 17.29 -1.58 -5.52
C ILE A 477 16.01 -0.74 -5.41
N HIS A 478 15.70 0.03 -6.45
CA HIS A 478 14.40 0.69 -6.59
C HIS A 478 13.57 -0.05 -7.63
N TYR A 479 12.44 -0.61 -7.22
CA TYR A 479 11.56 -1.41 -8.07
C TYR A 479 10.12 -0.90 -7.98
N ASN A 480 9.59 -0.38 -9.09
CA ASN A 480 8.27 0.27 -9.10
C ASN A 480 7.37 -0.35 -10.17
N PHE A 481 6.16 -0.74 -9.80
CA PHE A 481 5.13 -1.32 -10.68
C PHE A 481 3.78 -0.63 -10.47
N GLY A 482 2.71 -1.10 -11.11
CA GLY A 482 1.35 -0.58 -10.96
C GLY A 482 0.80 0.13 -12.21
N THR A 483 -0.52 0.23 -12.25
CA THR A 483 -1.28 0.87 -13.33
C THR A 483 -1.22 2.41 -13.30
N LYS A 484 -1.92 3.04 -14.26
CA LYS A 484 -2.13 4.50 -14.28
C LYS A 484 -2.91 5.06 -13.09
N ALA A 485 -3.63 4.20 -12.36
CA ALA A 485 -4.44 4.61 -11.21
C ALA A 485 -3.63 4.57 -9.91
N ARG A 486 -2.78 3.55 -9.75
CA ARG A 486 -1.95 3.34 -8.56
C ARG A 486 -0.59 2.78 -8.96
N ARG A 487 0.47 3.44 -8.51
CA ARG A 487 1.85 2.94 -8.64
C ARG A 487 2.31 2.47 -7.27
N VAL A 488 2.85 1.27 -7.19
CA VAL A 488 3.50 0.74 -5.98
C VAL A 488 5.00 0.92 -6.13
N ALA A 489 5.61 1.60 -5.17
CA ALA A 489 7.05 1.81 -5.09
C ALA A 489 7.66 0.90 -4.03
N VAL A 490 8.57 0.01 -4.45
CA VAL A 490 9.27 -0.93 -3.58
C VAL A 490 10.76 -0.58 -3.56
N ARG A 491 11.37 -0.57 -2.38
CA ARG A 491 12.81 -0.39 -2.22
C ARG A 491 13.39 -1.51 -1.39
N PHE A 492 14.45 -2.13 -1.89
CA PHE A 492 15.27 -3.07 -1.13
C PHE A 492 16.60 -2.39 -0.82
N VAL A 493 16.96 -2.30 0.47
CA VAL A 493 18.31 -1.91 0.89
C VAL A 493 19.10 -3.19 1.15
N MET A 494 20.10 -3.45 0.31
CA MET A 494 20.94 -4.64 0.33
C MET A 494 22.16 -4.33 1.20
N ILE A 495 22.33 -5.04 2.32
CA ILE A 495 23.37 -4.76 3.32
C ILE A 495 24.33 -5.94 3.51
N ASP A 496 25.62 -5.63 3.51
CA ASP A 496 26.64 -6.55 3.99
C ASP A 496 26.68 -6.65 5.52
N THR A 497 26.09 -7.72 6.06
CA THR A 497 26.09 -7.97 7.51
C THR A 497 27.43 -8.46 8.05
N VAL A 498 28.36 -8.93 7.20
CA VAL A 498 29.70 -9.35 7.63
C VAL A 498 30.53 -8.11 8.02
N ILE A 499 30.43 -7.03 7.23
CA ILE A 499 31.00 -5.71 7.53
C ILE A 499 30.33 -5.09 8.77
N LEU A 500 28.99 -4.96 8.80
CA LEU A 500 28.28 -4.25 9.87
C LEU A 500 28.49 -4.83 11.26
N CYS A 501 28.66 -6.16 11.37
CA CYS A 501 28.76 -6.82 12.67
C CYS A 501 30.17 -6.83 13.28
N GLY A 502 31.18 -6.36 12.53
CA GLY A 502 32.49 -5.97 13.07
C GLY A 502 33.33 -7.08 13.71
N GLN A 503 34.32 -6.65 14.52
CA GLN A 503 35.47 -7.44 14.99
C GLN A 503 35.16 -8.75 15.74
N ASN A 504 33.92 -8.99 16.19
CA ASN A 504 33.61 -10.12 17.06
C ASN A 504 33.63 -11.49 16.35
N ARG A 505 33.23 -11.57 15.07
CA ARG A 505 33.15 -12.85 14.35
C ARG A 505 34.50 -13.31 13.78
N LYS A 506 34.74 -14.63 13.82
CA LYS A 506 36.00 -15.27 13.38
C LYS A 506 36.35 -14.98 11.92
N VAL A 507 35.36 -14.95 11.02
CA VAL A 507 35.58 -14.64 9.59
C VAL A 507 36.13 -13.22 9.42
N PHE A 508 35.45 -12.22 9.98
CA PHE A 508 35.84 -10.82 9.86
C PHE A 508 37.18 -10.52 10.56
N ARG A 509 37.53 -11.24 11.63
CA ARG A 509 38.88 -11.20 12.21
C ARG A 509 39.97 -11.68 11.24
N ASN A 510 39.68 -12.70 10.43
CA ASN A 510 40.61 -13.32 9.49
C ASN A 510 40.81 -12.55 8.16
N LEU A 511 40.02 -11.50 7.90
CA LEU A 511 40.28 -10.61 6.76
C LEU A 511 41.61 -9.85 6.94
N LYS A 512 42.21 -9.30 5.89
CA LYS A 512 43.60 -8.81 5.91
C LYS A 512 43.79 -7.40 6.49
N GLU A 513 42.71 -6.64 6.65
CA GLU A 513 42.74 -5.24 7.09
C GLU A 513 43.02 -5.13 8.59
N SER A 514 43.53 -3.98 9.03
CA SER A 514 43.79 -3.71 10.43
C SER A 514 42.49 -3.63 11.25
N PRO A 515 42.58 -3.77 12.60
CA PRO A 515 41.43 -3.55 13.48
C PRO A 515 40.76 -2.18 13.33
N VAL A 516 41.52 -1.14 12.92
CA VAL A 516 41.02 0.24 12.77
C VAL A 516 40.17 0.36 11.50
N GLU A 517 40.71 -0.02 10.35
CA GLU A 517 40.00 -0.01 9.05
C GLU A 517 38.69 -0.82 9.13
N LYS A 518 38.72 -1.94 9.88
CA LYS A 518 37.55 -2.78 10.16
C LYS A 518 36.44 -2.10 10.96
N VAL A 519 36.77 -1.23 11.92
CA VAL A 519 35.76 -0.44 12.65
C VAL A 519 35.25 0.70 11.77
N GLU A 520 36.16 1.37 11.04
CA GLU A 520 35.82 2.47 10.15
C GLU A 520 34.87 2.03 9.02
N ALA A 521 35.11 0.86 8.41
CA ALA A 521 34.22 0.27 7.40
C ALA A 521 32.83 -0.08 7.96
N SER A 522 32.76 -0.61 9.19
CA SER A 522 31.51 -0.88 9.90
C SER A 522 30.68 0.39 10.11
N GLU A 523 31.30 1.45 10.65
CA GLU A 523 30.59 2.72 10.91
C GLU A 523 30.21 3.46 9.63
N LYS A 524 31.10 3.53 8.62
CA LYS A 524 30.77 4.12 7.30
C LYS A 524 29.59 3.41 6.62
N HIS A 525 29.47 2.09 6.78
CA HIS A 525 28.34 1.34 6.26
C HIS A 525 27.06 1.59 7.10
N PHE A 526 27.15 1.74 8.43
CA PHE A 526 26.01 2.19 9.24
C PHE A 526 25.54 3.61 8.88
N GLU A 527 26.45 4.56 8.69
CA GLU A 527 26.13 5.92 8.23
C GLU A 527 25.44 5.92 6.87
N TRP A 528 25.96 5.13 5.92
CA TRP A 528 25.34 4.91 4.62
C TRP A 528 23.94 4.29 4.75
N LEU A 529 23.77 3.29 5.62
CA LEU A 529 22.50 2.59 5.83
C LEU A 529 21.44 3.55 6.41
N ILE A 530 21.79 4.33 7.42
CA ILE A 530 20.94 5.39 7.98
C ILE A 530 20.52 6.37 6.88
N LYS A 531 21.47 6.80 6.03
CA LYS A 531 21.17 7.67 4.89
C LYS A 531 20.22 7.01 3.89
N GLN A 532 20.37 5.72 3.56
CA GLN A 532 19.48 5.03 2.62
C GLN A 532 18.07 4.78 3.18
N LEU A 533 17.96 4.48 4.48
CA LEU A 533 16.68 4.29 5.14
C LEU A 533 15.93 5.62 5.29
N HIS A 534 16.60 6.70 5.69
CA HIS A 534 16.01 8.03 5.71
C HIS A 534 15.59 8.50 4.31
N LEU A 535 16.41 8.27 3.28
CA LEU A 535 16.04 8.50 1.87
C LEU A 535 14.89 7.61 1.38
N ALA A 536 14.43 6.61 2.15
CA ALA A 536 13.30 5.75 1.83
C ALA A 536 12.01 6.17 2.54
N GLU A 537 12.08 6.97 3.61
CA GLU A 537 10.89 7.49 4.30
C GLU A 537 10.04 8.42 3.39
N GLU A 538 10.67 9.02 2.38
CA GLU A 538 10.02 9.84 1.36
C GLU A 538 9.92 9.07 0.02
N GLY A 539 8.78 8.40 -0.22
CA GLY A 539 8.37 7.95 -1.56
C GLY A 539 8.45 6.45 -1.88
N VAL A 540 8.36 5.56 -0.88
CA VAL A 540 8.18 4.11 -1.11
C VAL A 540 6.96 3.59 -0.33
N ASP A 541 6.20 2.67 -0.92
CA ASP A 541 5.08 1.98 -0.27
C ASP A 541 5.56 0.79 0.58
N PHE A 542 6.61 0.11 0.10
CA PHE A 542 7.26 -1.01 0.79
C PHE A 542 8.77 -0.80 0.87
N LEU A 543 9.32 -0.84 2.08
CA LEU A 543 10.75 -0.73 2.36
C LEU A 543 11.23 -2.05 2.95
N PHE A 544 11.99 -2.82 2.18
CA PHE A 544 12.60 -4.05 2.64
C PHE A 544 14.10 -3.85 2.87
N VAL A 545 14.66 -4.58 3.83
CA VAL A 545 16.12 -4.66 4.01
C VAL A 545 16.52 -6.12 3.90
N ALA A 546 17.62 -6.41 3.21
CA ALA A 546 18.13 -7.75 3.01
C ALA A 546 19.60 -7.83 3.42
N GLY A 547 19.93 -8.75 4.32
CA GLY A 547 21.31 -9.06 4.72
C GLY A 547 21.55 -10.57 4.75
N HIS A 548 22.73 -11.02 5.14
CA HIS A 548 23.00 -12.45 5.27
C HIS A 548 22.66 -12.95 6.68
N TYR A 549 23.19 -12.31 7.73
CA TYR A 549 22.96 -12.72 9.12
C TYR A 549 21.56 -12.35 9.64
N PRO A 550 20.80 -13.27 10.26
CA PRO A 550 19.56 -12.92 10.95
C PRO A 550 19.82 -12.12 12.24
N LEU A 551 18.85 -11.29 12.64
CA LEU A 551 18.96 -10.45 13.84
C LEU A 551 18.90 -11.25 15.16
N TYR A 552 18.18 -12.36 15.15
CA TYR A 552 18.19 -13.34 16.24
C TYR A 552 18.70 -14.66 15.68
N LEU A 553 19.71 -15.24 16.32
CA LEU A 553 20.03 -16.66 16.11
C LEU A 553 19.15 -17.51 17.01
N THR A 554 18.75 -18.65 16.46
CA THR A 554 17.89 -19.63 17.14
C THR A 554 18.68 -20.69 17.90
N ASP A 555 20.01 -20.54 17.98
CA ASP A 555 20.96 -21.42 18.68
C ASP A 555 21.38 -20.93 20.10
N GLY A 556 20.78 -19.84 20.58
CA GLY A 556 20.94 -19.31 21.94
C GLY A 556 22.07 -18.28 22.12
N ASP A 557 21.80 -17.22 22.91
CA ASP A 557 22.72 -16.19 23.45
C ASP A 557 23.70 -15.48 22.48
N ARG A 558 23.62 -15.73 21.16
CA ARG A 558 24.61 -15.26 20.17
C ARG A 558 24.05 -14.30 19.12
N SER A 559 23.10 -13.44 19.50
CA SER A 559 22.74 -12.26 18.69
C SER A 559 24.00 -11.50 18.25
N PHE A 560 24.13 -11.25 16.95
CA PHE A 560 25.33 -10.62 16.41
C PHE A 560 25.44 -9.15 16.87
N SER A 561 26.66 -8.62 16.93
CA SER A 561 26.93 -7.26 17.45
C SER A 561 26.12 -6.15 16.77
N CYS A 562 25.83 -6.28 15.46
CA CYS A 562 25.03 -5.31 14.72
C CYS A 562 23.52 -5.48 14.90
N ALA A 563 23.04 -6.61 15.41
CA ALA A 563 21.62 -6.97 15.35
C ALA A 563 20.70 -6.00 16.10
N LYS A 564 21.08 -5.58 17.33
CA LYS A 564 20.29 -4.62 18.12
C LYS A 564 20.20 -3.25 17.43
N ARG A 565 21.33 -2.71 16.96
CA ARG A 565 21.39 -1.43 16.25
C ARG A 565 20.61 -1.48 14.93
N LEU A 566 20.64 -2.62 14.23
CA LEU A 566 19.83 -2.84 13.04
C LEU A 566 18.33 -2.92 13.34
N GLN A 567 17.90 -3.64 14.38
CA GLN A 567 16.51 -3.67 14.83
C GLN A 567 15.98 -2.27 15.15
N GLU A 568 16.74 -1.48 15.92
CA GLU A 568 16.39 -0.11 16.29
C GLU A 568 16.24 0.80 15.04
N LEU A 569 17.14 0.69 14.07
CA LEU A 569 17.06 1.43 12.79
C LEU A 569 15.90 0.97 11.91
N PHE A 570 15.66 -0.34 11.80
CA PHE A 570 14.59 -0.89 10.97
C PHE A 570 13.21 -0.49 11.51
N LEU A 571 13.05 -0.51 12.83
CA LEU A 571 11.84 -0.04 13.51
C LEU A 571 11.65 1.48 13.33
N HIS A 572 12.72 2.27 13.47
CA HIS A 572 12.66 3.72 13.32
C HIS A 572 12.17 4.14 11.92
N HIS A 573 12.78 3.55 10.88
CA HIS A 573 12.50 3.86 9.47
C HIS A 573 11.37 3.01 8.85
N ARG A 574 10.58 2.31 9.68
CA ARG A 574 9.38 1.53 9.30
C ARG A 574 9.61 0.48 8.21
N VAL A 575 10.73 -0.23 8.27
CA VAL A 575 11.03 -1.36 7.37
C VAL A 575 9.88 -2.37 7.42
N SER A 576 9.34 -2.72 6.25
CA SER A 576 8.20 -3.61 6.04
C SER A 576 8.52 -5.05 6.42
N ALA A 577 9.71 -5.54 6.06
CA ALA A 577 10.29 -6.79 6.55
C ALA A 577 11.81 -6.82 6.36
N TYR A 578 12.49 -7.62 7.17
CA TYR A 578 13.92 -7.95 7.03
C TYR A 578 14.10 -9.38 6.48
N PHE A 579 14.89 -9.53 5.41
CA PHE A 579 15.24 -10.82 4.81
C PHE A 579 16.68 -11.23 5.17
N SER A 580 16.88 -12.51 5.49
CA SER A 580 18.18 -13.09 5.86
C SER A 580 18.36 -14.55 5.42
N GLY A 581 19.62 -14.99 5.33
CA GLY A 581 20.02 -16.38 5.11
C GLY A 581 20.69 -16.95 6.36
N HIS A 582 21.89 -17.54 6.18
CA HIS A 582 22.84 -17.98 7.20
C HIS A 582 22.42 -19.18 8.08
N GLU A 583 21.18 -19.20 8.58
CA GLU A 583 20.59 -20.41 9.14
C GLU A 583 19.99 -21.22 7.97
N HIS A 584 20.42 -22.48 7.79
CA HIS A 584 20.06 -23.32 6.64
C HIS A 584 18.60 -23.84 6.66
N ASN A 585 17.62 -22.95 6.88
CA ASN A 585 16.21 -23.30 7.04
C ASN A 585 15.29 -22.12 6.67
N LEU A 586 13.98 -22.31 6.85
CA LEU A 586 12.92 -21.36 6.49
C LEU A 586 12.13 -20.94 7.73
N LYS A 587 12.13 -19.63 8.06
CA LYS A 587 11.44 -19.10 9.25
C LYS A 587 10.70 -17.79 8.98
N TYR A 588 9.59 -17.60 9.68
CA TYR A 588 8.93 -16.31 9.89
C TYR A 588 8.91 -15.96 11.38
N LEU A 589 9.49 -14.81 11.71
CA LEU A 589 9.62 -14.27 13.07
C LEU A 589 8.93 -12.91 13.12
N SER A 590 7.91 -12.78 13.97
CA SER A 590 7.16 -11.53 14.14
C SER A 590 6.82 -11.30 15.60
N ILE A 591 6.84 -10.04 16.03
CA ILE A 591 6.30 -9.56 17.30
C ILE A 591 5.44 -8.34 16.97
N LYS A 592 4.24 -8.29 17.54
CA LYS A 592 3.31 -7.17 17.45
C LYS A 592 3.98 -5.85 17.88
N GLY A 593 4.33 -5.01 16.90
CA GLY A 593 4.99 -3.72 17.11
C GLY A 593 6.48 -3.67 16.73
N ASP A 594 7.04 -4.77 16.22
CA ASP A 594 8.41 -4.87 15.71
C ASP A 594 8.43 -5.28 14.22
N VAL A 595 9.59 -5.18 13.57
CA VAL A 595 9.76 -5.50 12.14
C VAL A 595 9.71 -7.01 11.90
N PRO A 596 8.86 -7.51 10.98
CA PRO A 596 8.85 -8.92 10.60
C PRO A 596 10.20 -9.36 10.01
N ARG A 597 10.68 -10.54 10.40
CA ARG A 597 11.95 -11.13 9.96
C ARG A 597 11.69 -12.46 9.25
N ILE A 598 12.36 -12.64 8.12
CA ILE A 598 12.16 -13.76 7.20
C ILE A 598 13.53 -14.40 6.96
N VAL A 599 13.67 -15.67 7.32
CA VAL A 599 14.88 -16.46 7.07
C VAL A 599 14.62 -17.38 5.88
N SER A 600 15.54 -17.39 4.91
CA SER A 600 15.42 -18.14 3.66
C SER A 600 16.75 -18.80 3.23
N GLY A 601 17.56 -19.25 4.18
CA GLY A 601 18.90 -19.83 3.95
C GLY A 601 18.91 -21.30 3.50
N ALA A 602 17.79 -21.86 3.03
CA ALA A 602 17.71 -23.26 2.64
C ALA A 602 18.14 -23.55 1.18
N GLY A 603 18.82 -22.63 0.50
CA GLY A 603 19.00 -22.66 -0.96
C GLY A 603 19.89 -23.79 -1.48
N SER A 604 20.86 -24.27 -0.69
CA SER A 604 21.71 -25.43 -1.04
C SER A 604 21.40 -26.70 -0.25
N ARG A 605 21.05 -26.56 1.02
CA ARG A 605 20.76 -27.64 1.96
C ARG A 605 19.72 -27.14 2.97
N MET A 606 18.87 -28.02 3.47
CA MET A 606 18.04 -27.74 4.65
C MET A 606 18.60 -28.51 5.85
N GLU A 607 18.87 -27.80 6.95
CA GLU A 607 19.27 -28.38 8.23
C GLU A 607 18.10 -28.30 9.22
N SER A 608 17.77 -29.46 9.79
CA SER A 608 16.78 -29.58 10.85
C SER A 608 17.41 -29.19 12.20
N ALA A 609 16.65 -28.53 13.06
CA ALA A 609 17.16 -27.97 14.31
C ALA A 609 16.06 -27.88 15.36
N ILE A 610 16.44 -28.09 16.63
CA ILE A 610 15.54 -28.38 17.76
C ILE A 610 15.39 -27.10 18.60
N TYR A 611 14.25 -26.41 18.48
CA TYR A 611 14.15 -25.00 18.87
C TYR A 611 13.35 -24.68 20.14
N GLU A 612 12.66 -25.65 20.74
CA GLU A 612 11.68 -25.45 21.83
C GLU A 612 12.20 -24.65 23.05
N ASN A 613 13.51 -24.64 23.33
CA ASN A 613 14.09 -24.02 24.52
C ASN A 613 14.81 -22.68 24.29
N HIS A 614 15.01 -22.22 23.04
CA HIS A 614 15.94 -21.11 22.74
C HIS A 614 15.32 -19.88 22.08
N VAL A 615 14.05 -19.94 21.63
CA VAL A 615 13.34 -18.75 21.17
C VAL A 615 12.79 -17.97 22.37
N PRO A 616 12.99 -16.64 22.48
CA PRO A 616 12.40 -15.86 23.57
C PRO A 616 10.87 -15.99 23.60
N LYS A 617 10.30 -16.16 24.80
CA LYS A 617 8.85 -16.43 24.99
C LYS A 617 7.93 -15.37 24.36
N GLU A 618 8.45 -14.15 24.19
CA GLU A 618 7.79 -13.01 23.52
C GLU A 618 7.38 -13.30 22.07
N PHE A 619 8.04 -14.23 21.37
CA PHE A 619 7.67 -14.66 20.01
C PHE A 619 6.58 -15.75 19.98
N GLY A 620 6.21 -16.35 21.12
CA GLY A 620 5.59 -17.69 21.19
C GLY A 620 4.37 -17.92 20.29
N GLU A 621 3.39 -17.01 20.30
CA GLU A 621 2.15 -17.13 19.51
C GLU A 621 2.27 -16.64 18.06
N GLN A 622 3.40 -16.01 17.69
CA GLN A 622 3.56 -15.23 16.44
C GLN A 622 4.72 -15.74 15.56
N LEU A 623 5.60 -16.58 16.13
CA LEU A 623 6.56 -17.43 15.45
C LEU A 623 5.86 -18.41 14.49
N ARG A 624 6.31 -18.50 13.23
CA ARG A 624 5.86 -19.53 12.27
C ARG A 624 7.06 -20.16 11.57
N PHE A 625 7.26 -21.45 11.77
CA PHE A 625 8.26 -22.23 11.04
C PHE A 625 7.71 -22.72 9.69
N GLY A 626 8.59 -22.89 8.70
CA GLY A 626 8.21 -23.47 7.40
C GLY A 626 8.20 -25.00 7.39
N TYR A 627 9.14 -25.64 8.08
CA TYR A 627 9.45 -27.08 8.05
C TYR A 627 10.04 -27.56 9.41
N PRO A 628 10.14 -28.88 9.69
CA PRO A 628 10.14 -29.40 11.06
C PRO A 628 11.52 -29.63 11.74
N ASP A 629 11.48 -29.64 13.07
CA ASP A 629 12.61 -29.74 14.01
C ASP A 629 13.34 -31.11 14.05
N SER A 630 12.82 -32.16 13.39
CA SER A 630 13.58 -33.40 13.15
C SER A 630 13.09 -34.20 11.93
N ILE A 631 14.02 -34.90 11.26
CA ILE A 631 13.72 -35.93 10.24
C ILE A 631 14.69 -37.11 10.45
N GLU A 632 14.20 -38.27 10.91
CA GLU A 632 15.00 -39.51 10.97
C GLU A 632 15.03 -40.19 9.59
N VAL A 633 16.14 -40.11 8.86
CA VAL A 633 16.34 -40.92 7.66
C VAL A 633 16.73 -42.34 8.05
N LYS A 634 16.06 -43.36 7.50
CA LYS A 634 16.41 -44.77 7.67
C LYS A 634 16.80 -45.41 6.33
N GLN A 635 18.04 -45.88 6.24
CA GLN A 635 18.59 -46.57 5.07
C GLN A 635 18.95 -48.01 5.47
N ASN A 636 18.46 -49.00 4.72
CA ASN A 636 18.65 -50.43 5.00
C ASN A 636 18.36 -50.84 6.47
N GLY A 637 17.32 -50.25 7.07
CA GLY A 637 16.90 -50.52 8.45
C GLY A 637 17.73 -49.84 9.55
N LYS A 638 18.81 -49.14 9.21
CA LYS A 638 19.59 -48.32 10.16
C LYS A 638 19.21 -46.84 10.02
N ILE A 639 19.22 -46.10 11.13
CA ILE A 639 19.20 -44.63 11.06
C ILE A 639 20.52 -44.18 10.43
N VAL A 640 20.42 -43.29 9.45
CA VAL A 640 21.56 -42.62 8.82
C VAL A 640 21.37 -41.12 9.02
N GLU A 641 22.31 -40.45 9.67
CA GLU A 641 22.31 -38.99 9.77
C GLU A 641 22.72 -38.36 8.42
N ASP A 642 21.87 -38.46 7.39
CA ASP A 642 22.06 -37.66 6.17
C ASP A 642 21.50 -36.26 6.41
N LYS A 643 22.40 -35.32 6.76
CA LYS A 643 22.06 -33.98 7.27
C LYS A 643 21.65 -32.98 6.17
N HIS A 644 21.38 -33.45 4.95
CA HIS A 644 21.20 -32.60 3.76
C HIS A 644 19.91 -32.94 2.98
N LEU A 645 18.79 -32.95 3.70
CA LEU A 645 17.46 -33.25 3.16
C LEU A 645 16.87 -32.08 2.36
N GLY A 646 17.10 -32.08 1.05
CA GLY A 646 16.48 -31.13 0.12
C GLY A 646 16.95 -29.68 0.33
N GLY A 647 16.06 -28.73 0.06
CA GLY A 647 16.30 -27.29 0.19
C GLY A 647 15.00 -26.49 0.09
N GLY A 648 15.09 -25.16 0.12
CA GLY A 648 13.92 -24.28 0.03
C GLY A 648 14.26 -22.81 -0.24
N PHE A 649 13.19 -22.03 -0.48
CA PHE A 649 13.24 -20.60 -0.76
C PHE A 649 11.92 -19.92 -0.36
N VAL A 650 11.89 -18.58 -0.42
CA VAL A 650 10.69 -17.77 -0.21
C VAL A 650 10.30 -17.10 -1.52
N ALA A 651 8.99 -16.97 -1.75
CA ALA A 651 8.44 -16.08 -2.77
C ALA A 651 7.60 -14.99 -2.10
N MET A 652 7.76 -13.76 -2.56
CA MET A 652 6.91 -12.63 -2.17
C MET A 652 6.21 -12.07 -3.41
N GLU A 653 4.89 -11.98 -3.33
CA GLU A 653 4.01 -11.40 -4.36
C GLU A 653 3.32 -10.17 -3.79
N ILE A 654 3.46 -9.02 -4.46
CA ILE A 654 2.87 -7.75 -4.01
C ILE A 654 1.83 -7.31 -5.03
N ASP A 655 0.62 -7.02 -4.57
CA ASP A 655 -0.55 -6.68 -5.40
C ASP A 655 -0.92 -5.18 -5.31
N GLU A 656 -1.30 -4.57 -6.45
CA GLU A 656 -1.60 -3.13 -6.49
C GLU A 656 -2.95 -2.75 -5.88
N GLU A 657 -3.95 -3.64 -5.92
CA GLU A 657 -5.33 -3.31 -5.54
C GLU A 657 -5.53 -3.41 -4.02
N THR A 658 -5.03 -4.49 -3.44
CA THR A 658 -5.07 -4.78 -2.00
C THR A 658 -4.03 -4.00 -1.20
N MET A 659 -2.90 -3.63 -1.83
CA MET A 659 -1.67 -3.21 -1.15
C MET A 659 -1.17 -4.24 -0.13
N GLU A 660 -1.35 -5.52 -0.43
CA GLU A 660 -0.88 -6.62 0.41
C GLU A 660 0.39 -7.25 -0.20
N ALA A 661 1.35 -7.58 0.67
CA ALA A 661 2.53 -8.36 0.32
C ALA A 661 2.38 -9.79 0.87
N ASP A 662 2.29 -10.74 -0.05
CA ASP A 662 1.89 -12.12 0.13
C ASP A 662 3.16 -13.00 0.10
N ILE A 663 3.64 -13.41 1.27
CA ILE A 663 4.90 -14.14 1.48
C ILE A 663 4.60 -15.63 1.64
N LYS A 664 5.19 -16.45 0.77
CA LYS A 664 4.94 -17.89 0.62
C LYS A 664 6.26 -18.66 0.69
N PHE A 665 6.35 -19.56 1.67
CA PHE A 665 7.51 -20.43 1.86
C PHE A 665 7.41 -21.69 0.96
N TYR A 666 8.53 -22.17 0.42
CA TYR A 666 8.58 -23.36 -0.44
C TYR A 666 9.79 -24.24 -0.12
N ALA A 667 9.59 -25.55 -0.02
CA ALA A 667 10.68 -26.54 0.03
C ALA A 667 10.59 -27.54 -1.13
N ALA A 668 11.74 -28.08 -1.51
CA ALA A 668 11.93 -28.99 -2.63
C ALA A 668 12.95 -30.09 -2.28
N GLY A 669 12.83 -31.26 -2.92
CA GLY A 669 13.78 -32.37 -2.73
C GLY A 669 13.58 -33.18 -1.45
N ILE A 670 12.45 -33.02 -0.75
CA ILE A 670 12.09 -33.80 0.44
C ILE A 670 11.06 -34.88 0.05
N ASP A 671 11.22 -36.10 0.53
CA ASP A 671 10.26 -37.19 0.33
C ASP A 671 9.00 -36.97 1.18
N HIS A 672 7.85 -36.92 0.51
CA HIS A 672 6.54 -36.78 1.16
C HIS A 672 6.19 -37.93 2.09
N SER A 673 6.70 -39.15 1.84
CA SER A 673 6.43 -40.32 2.68
C SER A 673 7.02 -40.20 4.08
N GLN A 674 8.12 -39.44 4.24
CA GLN A 674 8.84 -39.29 5.52
C GLN A 674 8.47 -38.01 6.29
N LEU A 675 7.74 -37.07 5.67
CA LEU A 675 7.25 -35.84 6.32
C LEU A 675 6.06 -36.06 7.28
N HIS A 676 5.48 -37.26 7.30
CA HIS A 676 4.19 -37.60 7.91
C HIS A 676 4.09 -37.54 9.46
N LYS A 677 5.01 -36.86 10.18
CA LYS A 677 5.05 -36.89 11.65
C LYS A 677 4.90 -35.58 12.42
N MET A 678 5.47 -34.45 11.99
CA MET A 678 5.55 -33.24 12.84
C MET A 678 5.32 -31.92 12.10
N ALA A 679 4.17 -31.79 11.46
CA ALA A 679 3.45 -30.51 11.48
C ALA A 679 2.34 -30.63 12.54
N SER A 680 2.11 -29.57 13.33
CA SER A 680 1.04 -29.58 14.36
C SER A 680 -0.30 -29.94 13.71
N PRO A 681 -1.08 -30.85 14.31
CA PRO A 681 -1.64 -31.96 13.55
C PRO A 681 -2.68 -31.51 12.53
N GLN A 682 -2.33 -31.59 11.24
CA GLN A 682 -3.28 -32.18 10.31
C GLN A 682 -3.36 -33.66 10.70
N PRO A 683 -4.49 -34.14 11.24
CA PRO A 683 -4.66 -35.56 11.52
C PRO A 683 -4.54 -36.34 10.21
N ASP A 684 -4.04 -37.58 10.28
CA ASP A 684 -3.81 -38.41 9.10
C ASP A 684 -5.11 -38.53 8.28
N LEU A 685 -5.16 -37.81 7.16
CA LEU A 685 -6.35 -37.73 6.32
C LEU A 685 -6.66 -39.06 5.64
N GLN A 686 -5.69 -39.96 5.50
CA GLN A 686 -5.93 -41.31 5.00
C GLN A 686 -6.53 -42.20 6.10
N HIS A 687 -6.08 -42.07 7.35
CA HIS A 687 -6.73 -42.71 8.50
C HIS A 687 -8.14 -42.15 8.75
N ILE A 688 -8.34 -40.82 8.71
CA ILE A 688 -9.69 -40.23 8.83
C ILE A 688 -10.56 -40.71 7.70
N PHE A 689 -10.09 -40.67 6.45
CA PHE A 689 -10.84 -41.20 5.32
C PHE A 689 -11.31 -42.62 5.61
N GLN A 690 -10.41 -43.53 6.02
CA GLN A 690 -10.71 -44.91 6.44
C GLN A 690 -11.54 -45.07 7.74
N THR A 691 -11.83 -43.96 8.44
CA THR A 691 -12.71 -43.91 9.62
C THR A 691 -14.11 -43.37 9.27
N VAL A 692 -14.20 -42.58 8.19
CA VAL A 692 -15.43 -42.00 7.64
C VAL A 692 -16.04 -42.91 6.58
N ASP A 693 -15.24 -43.40 5.63
CA ASP A 693 -15.49 -44.53 4.73
C ASP A 693 -15.65 -45.81 5.59
N ARG A 694 -16.89 -46.07 5.99
CA ARG A 694 -17.27 -47.14 6.92
C ARG A 694 -17.55 -48.44 6.19
N ASP A 695 -18.05 -48.38 4.97
CA ASP A 695 -18.28 -49.57 4.14
C ASP A 695 -17.02 -50.04 3.39
N ARG A 696 -15.99 -49.18 3.31
CA ARG A 696 -14.70 -49.41 2.63
C ARG A 696 -14.82 -49.48 1.11
N SER A 697 -15.79 -48.75 0.56
CA SER A 697 -15.94 -48.51 -0.88
C SER A 697 -14.76 -47.75 -1.49
N GLY A 698 -14.00 -47.00 -0.68
CA GLY A 698 -12.94 -46.10 -1.15
C GLY A 698 -13.44 -44.71 -1.53
N GLN A 699 -14.69 -44.40 -1.19
CA GLN A 699 -15.39 -43.13 -1.41
C GLN A 699 -16.18 -42.79 -0.14
N ILE A 700 -16.32 -41.50 0.18
CA ILE A 700 -17.17 -41.05 1.29
C ILE A 700 -18.52 -40.60 0.74
N SER A 701 -19.59 -41.27 1.18
CA SER A 701 -20.96 -40.87 0.86
C SER A 701 -21.43 -39.66 1.69
N ALA A 702 -22.51 -39.00 1.25
CA ALA A 702 -23.11 -37.88 1.99
C ALA A 702 -23.56 -38.28 3.42
N ASP A 703 -24.03 -39.51 3.60
CA ASP A 703 -24.54 -40.02 4.88
C ASP A 703 -23.38 -40.41 5.83
N GLU A 704 -22.24 -40.86 5.31
CA GLU A 704 -21.01 -41.07 6.09
C GLU A 704 -20.38 -39.75 6.52
N LEU A 705 -20.32 -38.76 5.61
CA LEU A 705 -19.91 -37.41 5.93
C LEU A 705 -20.80 -36.81 7.04
N GLN A 706 -22.11 -37.02 6.98
CA GLN A 706 -23.05 -36.59 8.03
C GLN A 706 -22.79 -37.28 9.38
N GLN A 707 -22.37 -38.54 9.38
CA GLN A 707 -22.03 -39.31 10.59
C GLN A 707 -20.65 -38.97 11.16
N ALA A 708 -19.76 -38.37 10.36
CA ALA A 708 -18.42 -37.98 10.76
C ALA A 708 -18.32 -36.53 11.25
N LEU A 709 -19.11 -35.61 10.69
CA LEU A 709 -19.09 -34.20 11.06
C LEU A 709 -19.97 -33.93 12.29
N SER A 710 -19.37 -33.30 13.31
CA SER A 710 -20.11 -32.75 14.45
C SER A 710 -20.33 -31.25 14.28
N ASN A 711 -21.56 -30.80 14.53
CA ASN A 711 -21.91 -29.38 14.61
C ASN A 711 -21.82 -28.82 16.05
N GLY A 712 -21.19 -29.55 16.98
CA GLY A 712 -21.10 -29.18 18.40
C GLY A 712 -22.32 -29.57 19.24
N THR A 713 -23.38 -30.11 18.63
CA THR A 713 -24.63 -30.50 19.31
C THR A 713 -24.87 -32.01 19.28
N TRP A 714 -25.89 -32.48 20.00
CA TRP A 714 -26.38 -33.86 19.91
C TRP A 714 -27.29 -34.14 18.70
N LYS A 715 -27.49 -33.17 17.79
CA LYS A 715 -28.27 -33.35 16.55
C LYS A 715 -27.35 -33.65 15.37
N PRO A 716 -27.71 -34.57 14.46
CA PRO A 716 -26.93 -34.84 13.25
C PRO A 716 -26.68 -33.58 12.41
N PHE A 717 -25.53 -33.56 11.73
CA PHE A 717 -25.15 -32.50 10.79
C PHE A 717 -26.23 -32.31 9.71
N ASN A 718 -26.39 -31.10 9.19
CA ASN A 718 -27.39 -30.78 8.16
C ASN A 718 -27.15 -31.64 6.89
N PRO A 719 -28.07 -32.55 6.50
CA PRO A 719 -27.84 -33.48 5.41
C PRO A 719 -27.93 -32.81 4.03
N GLU A 720 -28.65 -31.70 3.90
CA GLU A 720 -28.59 -30.84 2.72
C GLU A 720 -27.23 -30.13 2.62
N THR A 721 -26.61 -29.72 3.73
CA THR A 721 -25.23 -29.22 3.75
C THR A 721 -24.23 -30.31 3.39
N CYS A 722 -24.36 -31.53 3.91
CA CYS A 722 -23.52 -32.65 3.50
C CYS A 722 -23.64 -32.95 2.01
N ARG A 723 -24.85 -33.05 1.45
CA ARG A 723 -25.05 -33.24 0.00
C ARG A 723 -24.45 -32.13 -0.85
N MET A 724 -24.59 -30.87 -0.42
CA MET A 724 -23.98 -29.69 -1.04
C MET A 724 -22.44 -29.74 -0.97
N MET A 725 -21.88 -30.25 0.13
CA MET A 725 -20.44 -30.45 0.27
C MET A 725 -19.91 -31.55 -0.66
N ILE A 726 -20.61 -32.68 -0.80
CA ILE A 726 -20.25 -33.72 -1.78
C ILE A 726 -20.27 -33.14 -3.19
N SER A 727 -21.38 -32.51 -3.61
CA SER A 727 -21.56 -32.00 -4.98
C SER A 727 -20.66 -30.82 -5.37
N MET A 728 -19.93 -30.22 -4.42
CA MET A 728 -18.92 -29.19 -4.66
C MET A 728 -17.50 -29.72 -4.85
N PHE A 729 -17.25 -31.01 -4.59
CA PHE A 729 -15.91 -31.61 -4.66
C PHE A 729 -15.85 -32.96 -5.42
N ASP A 730 -16.98 -33.64 -5.61
CA ASP A 730 -17.16 -34.80 -6.52
C ASP A 730 -16.82 -34.36 -7.96
N SER A 731 -15.57 -34.57 -8.37
CA SER A 731 -15.01 -34.02 -9.61
C SER A 731 -15.12 -35.00 -10.78
N ASN A 732 -15.52 -36.24 -10.52
CA ASN A 732 -15.74 -37.30 -11.50
C ASN A 732 -17.24 -37.67 -11.65
N ASN A 733 -18.13 -37.03 -10.88
CA ASN A 733 -19.58 -37.20 -10.88
C ASN A 733 -19.96 -38.68 -10.57
N ASP A 734 -19.30 -39.30 -9.59
CA ASP A 734 -19.61 -40.68 -9.16
C ASP A 734 -20.56 -40.77 -7.95
N GLY A 735 -20.83 -39.65 -7.28
CA GLY A 735 -21.75 -39.54 -6.15
C GLY A 735 -21.10 -39.70 -4.77
N GLY A 736 -19.79 -39.94 -4.71
CA GLY A 736 -18.99 -39.95 -3.49
C GLY A 736 -17.88 -38.90 -3.50
N ILE A 737 -17.00 -38.98 -2.49
CA ILE A 737 -15.78 -38.18 -2.40
C ILE A 737 -14.60 -39.14 -2.24
N ASN A 738 -13.68 -39.16 -3.20
CA ASN A 738 -12.47 -39.99 -3.11
C ASN A 738 -11.38 -39.34 -2.24
N LEU A 739 -10.33 -40.09 -1.87
CA LEU A 739 -9.27 -39.62 -0.97
C LEU A 739 -8.51 -38.36 -1.46
N GLN A 740 -8.52 -38.06 -2.77
CA GLN A 740 -7.93 -36.84 -3.29
C GLN A 740 -8.84 -35.62 -3.09
N GLU A 741 -10.13 -35.78 -3.36
CA GLU A 741 -11.16 -34.75 -3.19
C GLU A 741 -11.45 -34.47 -1.71
N PHE A 742 -11.38 -35.51 -0.86
CA PHE A 742 -11.56 -35.40 0.58
C PHE A 742 -10.59 -34.39 1.22
N ARG A 743 -9.40 -34.21 0.65
CA ARG A 743 -8.43 -33.20 1.12
C ARG A 743 -8.94 -31.79 0.88
N SER A 744 -9.47 -31.51 -0.32
CA SER A 744 -10.07 -30.22 -0.66
C SER A 744 -11.32 -29.94 0.16
N LEU A 745 -12.17 -30.95 0.38
CA LEU A 745 -13.33 -30.87 1.26
C LEU A 745 -12.92 -30.65 2.73
N TRP A 746 -11.87 -31.31 3.21
CA TRP A 746 -11.35 -31.15 4.56
C TRP A 746 -10.79 -29.74 4.79
N ASP A 747 -9.97 -29.23 3.87
CA ASP A 747 -9.44 -27.87 3.97
C ASP A 747 -10.57 -26.83 3.92
N TYR A 748 -11.58 -27.01 3.06
CA TYR A 748 -12.79 -26.19 3.00
C TYR A 748 -13.58 -26.18 4.32
N ILE A 749 -13.80 -27.34 4.94
CA ILE A 749 -14.45 -27.44 6.26
C ILE A 749 -13.63 -26.74 7.34
N ASN A 750 -12.29 -26.80 7.29
CA ASN A 750 -11.41 -26.12 8.24
C ASN A 750 -11.34 -24.59 8.01
N ASP A 751 -11.46 -24.11 6.77
CA ASP A 751 -11.61 -22.69 6.46
C ASP A 751 -12.94 -22.17 7.02
N TRP A 752 -14.07 -22.85 6.75
CA TRP A 752 -15.36 -22.48 7.35
C TRP A 752 -15.35 -22.55 8.88
N THR A 753 -14.71 -23.56 9.48
CA THR A 753 -14.57 -23.67 10.95
C THR A 753 -13.81 -22.47 11.53
N ARG A 754 -12.73 -22.03 10.86
CA ARG A 754 -11.97 -20.83 11.26
C ARG A 754 -12.77 -19.55 11.06
N THR A 755 -13.51 -19.43 9.96
CA THR A 755 -14.39 -18.29 9.67
C THR A 755 -15.50 -18.18 10.72
N PHE A 756 -16.21 -19.26 11.01
CA PHE A 756 -17.27 -19.33 12.02
C PHE A 756 -16.76 -18.90 13.41
N ARG A 757 -15.66 -19.49 13.88
CA ARG A 757 -14.99 -19.13 15.15
C ARG A 757 -14.39 -17.71 15.19
N SER A 758 -14.37 -16.97 14.07
CA SER A 758 -13.99 -15.56 14.06
C SER A 758 -15.19 -14.61 14.26
N PHE A 759 -16.41 -15.15 14.18
CA PHE A 759 -17.66 -14.42 14.34
C PHE A 759 -18.44 -14.82 15.60
N ASP A 760 -18.34 -16.08 16.03
CA ASP A 760 -18.67 -16.58 17.37
C ASP A 760 -17.70 -15.93 18.38
N ARG A 761 -18.14 -14.81 18.98
CA ARG A 761 -17.33 -13.93 19.84
C ARG A 761 -17.41 -14.31 21.32
N ASP A 762 -18.53 -14.88 21.76
CA ASP A 762 -18.68 -15.37 23.13
C ASP A 762 -18.17 -16.82 23.30
N SER A 763 -17.81 -17.49 22.20
CA SER A 763 -17.39 -18.90 22.15
C SER A 763 -18.50 -19.86 22.57
N SER A 764 -19.76 -19.51 22.31
CA SER A 764 -20.94 -20.36 22.53
C SER A 764 -21.03 -21.54 21.55
N GLY A 765 -20.23 -21.55 20.48
CA GLY A 765 -20.24 -22.57 19.43
C GLY A 765 -21.37 -22.41 18.42
N ASN A 766 -22.14 -21.33 18.50
CA ASN A 766 -23.25 -20.99 17.62
C ASN A 766 -23.13 -19.51 17.21
N ILE A 767 -23.83 -19.10 16.15
CA ILE A 767 -23.85 -17.70 15.70
C ILE A 767 -25.18 -17.07 16.12
N ASP A 768 -25.12 -16.01 16.91
CA ASP A 768 -26.30 -15.21 17.27
C ASP A 768 -26.73 -14.25 16.14
N ARG A 769 -27.81 -13.51 16.38
CA ARG A 769 -28.38 -12.55 15.42
C ARG A 769 -27.42 -11.42 15.02
N ASP A 770 -26.74 -10.82 15.99
CA ASP A 770 -25.89 -9.65 15.77
C ASP A 770 -24.48 -10.06 15.32
N GLU A 771 -24.04 -11.27 15.67
CA GLU A 771 -22.91 -11.97 15.05
C GLU A 771 -23.18 -12.31 13.58
N LEU A 772 -24.37 -12.80 13.23
CA LEU A 772 -24.76 -12.99 11.82
C LEU A 772 -24.75 -11.67 11.05
N VAL A 773 -25.28 -10.58 11.64
CA VAL A 773 -25.23 -9.23 11.05
C VAL A 773 -23.77 -8.80 10.81
N ASN A 774 -22.88 -9.03 11.79
CA ASN A 774 -21.45 -8.72 11.67
C ASN A 774 -20.77 -9.56 10.57
N ALA A 775 -20.99 -10.88 10.55
CA ALA A 775 -20.42 -11.80 9.58
C ALA A 775 -20.83 -11.46 8.14
N LEU A 776 -22.15 -11.32 7.89
CA LEU A 776 -22.66 -10.99 6.56
C LEU A 776 -22.27 -9.58 6.13
N THR A 777 -22.16 -8.61 7.06
CA THR A 777 -21.64 -7.28 6.74
C THR A 777 -20.16 -7.33 6.34
N GLN A 778 -19.35 -8.16 7.00
CA GLN A 778 -17.93 -8.36 6.64
C GLN A 778 -17.76 -9.10 5.30
N PHE A 779 -18.69 -10.00 4.94
CA PHE A 779 -18.80 -10.57 3.59
C PHE A 779 -19.37 -9.58 2.54
N GLY A 780 -19.65 -8.33 2.91
CA GLY A 780 -20.09 -7.26 2.01
C GLY A 780 -21.60 -7.17 1.76
N TYR A 781 -22.42 -7.97 2.46
CA TYR A 781 -23.87 -7.87 2.37
C TYR A 781 -24.40 -6.68 3.18
N ARG A 782 -25.46 -6.04 2.69
CA ARG A 782 -26.14 -4.91 3.34
C ARG A 782 -27.64 -5.13 3.37
N LEU A 783 -28.05 -6.13 4.16
CA LEU A 783 -29.44 -6.57 4.26
C LEU A 783 -30.19 -5.72 5.30
N SER A 784 -31.52 -5.73 5.26
CA SER A 784 -32.35 -5.03 6.25
C SER A 784 -32.53 -5.87 7.51
N GLY A 785 -32.77 -5.22 8.67
CA GLY A 785 -33.04 -5.90 9.95
C GLY A 785 -34.06 -7.04 9.83
N PRO A 786 -35.28 -6.80 9.29
CA PRO A 786 -36.28 -7.85 9.08
C PRO A 786 -35.85 -9.01 8.17
N PHE A 787 -34.89 -8.77 7.27
CA PHE A 787 -34.33 -9.81 6.40
C PHE A 787 -33.29 -10.67 7.14
N TYR A 788 -32.47 -10.07 8.02
CA TYR A 788 -31.65 -10.86 8.95
C TYR A 788 -32.54 -11.72 9.87
N ASP A 789 -33.63 -11.16 10.41
CA ASP A 789 -34.58 -11.93 11.23
C ASP A 789 -35.24 -13.09 10.44
N MET A 790 -35.42 -12.91 9.12
CA MET A 790 -35.90 -13.97 8.21
C MET A 790 -34.83 -15.04 7.95
N LEU A 791 -33.56 -14.64 7.80
CA LEU A 791 -32.44 -15.58 7.66
C LEU A 791 -32.28 -16.44 8.92
N MET A 792 -32.30 -15.83 10.11
CA MET A 792 -32.32 -16.55 11.40
C MET A 792 -33.43 -17.60 11.41
N ARG A 793 -34.69 -17.20 11.20
CA ARG A 793 -35.84 -18.12 11.17
C ARG A 793 -35.80 -19.19 10.07
N LYS A 794 -35.00 -19.00 9.01
CA LYS A 794 -34.91 -19.94 7.88
C LYS A 794 -33.84 -21.01 8.09
N PHE A 795 -32.71 -20.65 8.71
CA PHE A 795 -31.55 -21.54 8.85
C PHE A 795 -31.36 -22.07 10.28
N ASP A 796 -31.91 -21.42 11.31
CA ASP A 796 -32.03 -22.02 12.65
C ASP A 796 -33.06 -23.17 12.62
N ARG A 797 -32.59 -24.39 12.29
CA ARG A 797 -33.35 -25.66 12.41
C ARG A 797 -33.67 -26.05 13.86
N THR A 798 -33.06 -25.38 14.84
CA THR A 798 -33.24 -25.65 16.27
C THR A 798 -34.33 -24.79 16.91
N HIS A 799 -34.69 -23.67 16.28
CA HIS A 799 -35.67 -22.67 16.73
C HIS A 799 -35.36 -22.09 18.12
N ILE A 800 -34.07 -21.90 18.41
CA ILE A 800 -33.54 -21.36 19.67
C ILE A 800 -33.08 -19.90 19.56
N GLY A 801 -33.02 -19.33 18.35
CA GLY A 801 -32.54 -17.97 18.08
C GLY A 801 -31.06 -17.88 17.68
N HIS A 802 -30.41 -19.01 17.40
CA HIS A 802 -28.99 -19.11 17.02
C HIS A 802 -28.83 -20.02 15.79
N ILE A 803 -27.73 -19.85 15.04
CA ILE A 803 -27.41 -20.66 13.86
C ILE A 803 -26.18 -21.53 14.17
N ASN A 804 -26.34 -22.85 14.04
CA ASN A 804 -25.28 -23.83 14.23
C ASN A 804 -24.29 -23.81 13.05
N PHE A 805 -23.10 -24.39 13.23
CA PHE A 805 -22.03 -24.41 12.22
C PHE A 805 -22.46 -24.94 10.83
N ASP A 806 -23.21 -26.03 10.80
CA ASP A 806 -23.69 -26.69 9.58
C ASP A 806 -24.78 -25.89 8.84
N ASP A 807 -25.57 -25.12 9.58
CA ASP A 807 -26.59 -24.21 9.07
C ASP A 807 -26.02 -22.86 8.62
N PHE A 808 -24.94 -22.39 9.26
CA PHE A 808 -24.23 -21.18 8.86
C PHE A 808 -23.56 -21.35 7.48
N ILE A 809 -22.91 -22.48 7.23
CA ILE A 809 -22.35 -22.80 5.90
C ILE A 809 -23.48 -22.82 4.86
N GLN A 810 -24.60 -23.48 5.16
CA GLN A 810 -25.75 -23.55 4.26
C GLN A 810 -26.30 -22.16 3.93
N LEU A 811 -26.44 -21.30 4.93
CA LEU A 811 -26.87 -19.92 4.78
C LEU A 811 -25.92 -19.16 3.84
N CYS A 812 -24.63 -19.21 4.11
CA CYS A 812 -23.63 -18.45 3.36
C CYS A 812 -23.56 -18.90 1.89
N VAL A 813 -23.52 -20.21 1.62
CA VAL A 813 -23.48 -20.73 0.24
C VAL A 813 -24.79 -20.40 -0.49
N VAL A 814 -25.96 -20.67 0.09
CA VAL A 814 -27.26 -20.36 -0.54
C VAL A 814 -27.41 -18.87 -0.82
N LEU A 815 -26.99 -17.99 0.11
CA LEU A 815 -27.00 -16.55 -0.07
C LEU A 815 -26.03 -16.10 -1.18
N GLN A 816 -24.84 -16.70 -1.26
CA GLN A 816 -23.85 -16.43 -2.31
C GLN A 816 -24.38 -16.83 -3.70
N THR A 817 -24.89 -18.04 -3.87
CA THR A 817 -25.35 -18.52 -5.19
C THR A 817 -26.58 -17.75 -5.66
N LEU A 818 -27.54 -17.46 -4.77
CA LEU A 818 -28.67 -16.56 -5.07
C LEU A 818 -28.20 -15.15 -5.49
N THR A 819 -27.20 -14.61 -4.80
CA THR A 819 -26.64 -13.28 -5.11
C THR A 819 -25.89 -13.27 -6.44
N ALA A 820 -25.21 -14.35 -6.80
CA ALA A 820 -24.54 -14.48 -8.09
C ALA A 820 -25.55 -14.50 -9.24
N ALA A 821 -26.57 -15.36 -9.17
CA ALA A 821 -27.63 -15.44 -10.18
C ALA A 821 -28.43 -14.13 -10.30
N PHE A 822 -28.70 -13.44 -9.19
CA PHE A 822 -29.31 -12.11 -9.21
C PHE A 822 -28.43 -11.08 -9.93
N ARG A 823 -27.14 -11.02 -9.60
CA ARG A 823 -26.16 -10.09 -10.22
C ARG A 823 -25.90 -10.36 -11.70
N GLU A 824 -26.20 -11.55 -12.20
CA GLU A 824 -26.17 -11.87 -13.63
C GLU A 824 -27.31 -11.15 -14.39
N LYS A 825 -28.46 -10.94 -13.74
CA LYS A 825 -29.64 -10.29 -14.33
C LYS A 825 -29.76 -8.80 -13.98
N ASP A 826 -29.14 -8.35 -12.88
CA ASP A 826 -29.02 -6.94 -12.46
C ASP A 826 -27.90 -6.23 -13.25
N THR A 827 -28.18 -5.95 -14.53
CA THR A 827 -27.17 -5.46 -15.49
C THR A 827 -26.67 -4.04 -15.20
N ASP A 828 -27.50 -3.21 -14.60
CA ASP A 828 -27.23 -1.80 -14.25
C ASP A 828 -26.93 -1.57 -12.76
N ARG A 829 -27.02 -2.62 -11.94
CA ARG A 829 -26.62 -2.66 -10.51
C ARG A 829 -27.45 -1.71 -9.63
N ASP A 830 -28.73 -1.58 -9.93
CA ASP A 830 -29.67 -0.74 -9.16
C ASP A 830 -30.35 -1.52 -8.01
N GLY A 831 -30.20 -2.84 -7.98
CA GLY A 831 -30.79 -3.72 -6.97
C GLY A 831 -32.16 -4.30 -7.36
N TRP A 832 -32.60 -4.15 -8.61
CA TRP A 832 -33.84 -4.71 -9.14
C TRP A 832 -33.58 -5.53 -10.41
N ILE A 833 -34.39 -6.56 -10.63
CA ILE A 833 -34.39 -7.32 -11.89
C ILE A 833 -35.82 -7.43 -12.43
N ARG A 834 -35.96 -7.38 -13.76
CA ARG A 834 -37.22 -7.58 -14.46
C ARG A 834 -37.08 -8.76 -15.41
N ILE A 835 -37.67 -9.88 -15.01
CA ILE A 835 -37.61 -11.18 -15.71
C ILE A 835 -39.02 -11.72 -15.94
N TYR A 836 -39.20 -12.52 -16.99
CA TYR A 836 -40.43 -13.26 -17.26
C TYR A 836 -40.56 -14.48 -16.34
N TYR A 837 -41.76 -15.04 -16.23
CA TYR A 837 -42.03 -16.18 -15.34
C TYR A 837 -41.16 -17.41 -15.65
N GLU A 838 -40.98 -17.72 -16.94
CA GLU A 838 -40.13 -18.85 -17.36
C GLU A 838 -38.64 -18.57 -17.11
N GLU A 839 -38.19 -17.32 -17.21
CA GLU A 839 -36.81 -16.92 -16.84
C GLU A 839 -36.57 -17.01 -15.32
N PHE A 840 -37.59 -16.65 -14.51
CA PHE A 840 -37.56 -16.85 -13.07
C PHE A 840 -37.50 -18.34 -12.70
N LEU A 841 -38.34 -19.17 -13.32
CA LEU A 841 -38.28 -20.63 -13.12
C LEU A 841 -36.92 -21.19 -13.57
N ALA A 842 -36.42 -20.79 -14.74
CA ALA A 842 -35.12 -21.21 -15.24
C ALA A 842 -33.98 -20.81 -14.30
N MET A 843 -34.00 -19.59 -13.74
CA MET A 843 -33.03 -19.12 -12.74
C MET A 843 -33.12 -19.90 -11.42
N VAL A 844 -34.33 -20.18 -10.92
CA VAL A 844 -34.51 -20.92 -9.65
C VAL A 844 -34.21 -22.41 -9.82
N PHE A 845 -34.51 -23.00 -10.98
CA PHE A 845 -34.17 -24.38 -11.30
C PHE A 845 -32.68 -24.54 -11.63
N SER A 846 -32.05 -23.59 -12.34
CA SER A 846 -30.59 -23.61 -12.56
C SER A 846 -29.82 -23.43 -11.26
N LEU A 847 -30.33 -22.68 -10.28
CA LEU A 847 -29.77 -22.66 -8.92
C LEU A 847 -29.89 -24.02 -8.21
N LYS A 848 -31.04 -24.70 -8.35
CA LYS A 848 -31.24 -26.02 -7.75
C LYS A 848 -30.42 -27.12 -8.44
N MET A 849 -30.18 -26.98 -9.75
CA MET A 849 -29.29 -27.84 -10.51
C MET A 849 -27.82 -27.51 -10.26
N ALA A 850 -27.40 -26.24 -10.17
CA ALA A 850 -26.01 -25.86 -9.88
C ALA A 850 -25.54 -26.28 -8.47
N MET A 851 -26.45 -26.50 -7.51
CA MET A 851 -26.12 -27.16 -6.22
C MET A 851 -26.01 -28.70 -6.32
N MET A 852 -26.33 -29.29 -7.47
CA MET A 852 -26.15 -30.71 -7.82
C MET A 852 -25.17 -30.90 -9.00
N GLU A 853 -24.75 -29.81 -9.64
CA GLU A 853 -23.98 -29.76 -10.88
C GLU A 853 -22.90 -28.67 -10.79
N ALA A 854 -22.24 -28.53 -9.64
CA ALA A 854 -21.04 -27.68 -9.48
C ALA A 854 -19.80 -28.38 -10.09
N ARG A 855 -19.93 -28.77 -11.36
CA ARG A 855 -18.95 -29.47 -12.21
C ARG A 855 -17.90 -28.53 -12.81
#